data_AF-A0A6J6GLR7-F1
#
_entry.id   AF-A0A6J6GLR7-F1
#
_cell.length_a   1.000
_cell.length_b   1.000
_cell.length_c   1.000
_cell.angle_alpha   90.00
_cell.angle_beta   90.00
_cell.angle_gamma   90.00
#
_symmetry.space_group_name_H-M   'P 1'
#
loop_
_entity.id
_entity.type
_entity.pdbx_description
1 polymer ?
#
loop_
_entity_poly.entity_id
_entity_poly.type
_entity_poly.pdbx_seq_one_letter_code
_entity_poly.pdbx_strand_id
1 'polypeptide(L)'
;MPSENYINLVAPGTSYREAYRAAINGVPERVITEVESAMPSELDVTVPVDLGAGKFRAVGRTLALAKLGDVKAAAAKSLGKMTSDGALTQLATLNTLLGNKSGLASKDPIVIVVSSIAGGSGAGQYMEVTEAIKNAAPTAQWVHNIFSLLYAPDVFQSVGNVDLIAPNALGAMAEAMSGMWSNDLEQSTQELYRAKGINIPGIGEDPKIHIGPRFNFVIGRENSTIDFKDQPDVYKAVAASLSTWVTDDKVQDQLLAYNVANFSAGTGAMVLPDATGIKDDNQAPPFASMGFGRVSLGRDKFLQYASERIARSSIDQMLFAHEDGADLKKFRIEEVIDAKAKQNFPNFLTDLHLAHESDLTNEILNAVRPAREAVLGRFYSEIFSESQEGVSAKTGGQSLGAWAEAITSKYQVKSSMDPKSQFIREEETARSQAMKRFVSTQQNEVLAVTSRYISQLGIKVVVELLRMLEEDLTSHRGDLAKKRNEYQGWANGHAGSIATALQAVQGQESVRVDNPAVSSAIEIARTCFYYHLEAQLLTATDALLEDMVANFIRPLREALFSSEGALLKVIAISTSDDSKQNLYEAWPKFDQETVPAQFKAAPNEFLLIETDTYPTEFKTLITESVAAARRANAFPVVIDEVLMGKLALDDLEPESAWQLIDTSKEWIPVDRSARIDESQSNQSARFEFSAYPEEYLKRAQSWMQRKGSQFYRYLHQDIAGYLDENMEDRAELIGRQQTFKRQLKEALLASEPLVKLNSGLLMQIHNRQIGEVDSVMSAIPFDNGSQAYSLTAETLKDLKMWKGAATEELFNSAAKVQNIDIFSVQSPFQPVVMNSIVQPISEAWLKHRANRSTRTDFLTWRRSRPLFEAVPAAPSKKRAILRGWYVARVLGQLDQEMGEANLGPHIKVWSPKEAGFDSFPYPLMYGGVVEAENYPGAVLKSLSIALVMCNSEGSLAPLDAYKRLIDLGEVRSGQTSELLNWILTGKLSGNSVRLPNPDRAGSTDQSMEDRRAVVVKYLEELSAEFRNDVENLDYQRDARNTTLTWEIKHEARRAIDEVLEAAKTVVAKKSGI
;
A
#
# COMPACT_ATOMS: atom_id res chain seq x y z
N MET A 1 -1.24 -2.99 4.49
CA MET A 1 0.23 -2.93 4.69
C MET A 1 0.73 -4.33 5.03
N PRO A 2 1.96 -4.71 4.67
CA PRO A 2 2.56 -5.97 5.13
C PRO A 2 2.50 -6.06 6.66
N SER A 3 2.20 -7.24 7.20
CA SER A 3 2.02 -7.45 8.64
C SER A 3 3.29 -7.11 9.42
N GLU A 4 4.49 -7.30 8.83
CA GLU A 4 5.76 -6.95 9.47
C GLU A 4 6.01 -5.44 9.65
N ASN A 5 5.22 -4.59 8.99
CA ASN A 5 5.31 -3.14 9.08
C ASN A 5 4.21 -2.52 9.96
N TYR A 6 3.27 -3.34 10.45
CA TYR A 6 2.23 -2.89 11.37
C TYR A 6 2.71 -3.03 12.82
N ILE A 7 2.58 -1.95 13.60
CA ILE A 7 2.87 -1.96 15.04
C ILE A 7 1.55 -1.89 15.77
N ASN A 8 1.22 -2.96 16.49
CA ASN A 8 0.07 -2.92 17.36
C ASN A 8 0.41 -2.19 18.67
N LEU A 9 -0.26 -1.07 18.94
CA LEU A 9 -0.09 -0.32 20.20
C LEU A 9 -0.85 -0.96 21.37
N VAL A 10 -1.86 -1.79 21.10
CA VAL A 10 -2.70 -2.40 22.15
C VAL A 10 -2.99 -3.85 21.79
N ALA A 11 -2.45 -4.80 22.57
CA ALA A 11 -2.75 -6.21 22.36
C ALA A 11 -4.24 -6.50 22.67
N PRO A 12 -4.89 -7.45 21.96
CA PRO A 12 -6.27 -7.82 22.24
C PRO A 12 -6.49 -8.13 23.72
N GLY A 13 -7.54 -7.54 24.31
CA GLY A 13 -7.87 -7.70 25.74
C GLY A 13 -7.05 -6.84 26.73
N THR A 14 -6.10 -6.02 26.26
CA THR A 14 -5.39 -5.06 27.13
C THR A 14 -6.36 -3.99 27.62
N SER A 15 -6.35 -3.70 28.92
CA SER A 15 -7.16 -2.65 29.52
C SER A 15 -6.48 -1.27 29.43
N TYR A 16 -7.27 -0.19 29.45
CA TYR A 16 -6.70 1.16 29.53
C TYR A 16 -5.82 1.35 30.78
N ARG A 17 -6.19 0.70 31.89
CA ARG A 17 -5.41 0.70 33.15
C ARG A 17 -3.98 0.20 32.95
N GLU A 18 -3.81 -0.90 32.23
CA GLU A 18 -2.49 -1.45 31.95
C GLU A 18 -1.67 -0.49 31.07
N ALA A 19 -2.29 0.09 30.04
CA ALA A 19 -1.63 1.07 29.18
C ALA A 19 -1.26 2.35 29.95
N TYR A 20 -2.16 2.86 30.81
CA TYR A 20 -1.91 4.02 31.67
C TYR A 20 -0.69 3.79 32.57
N ARG A 21 -0.64 2.66 33.28
CA ARG A 21 0.50 2.30 34.14
C ARG A 21 1.80 2.15 33.36
N ALA A 22 1.73 1.55 32.17
CA ALA A 22 2.88 1.46 31.27
C ALA A 22 3.34 2.84 30.79
N ALA A 23 2.42 3.77 30.52
CA ALA A 23 2.72 5.14 30.09
C ALA A 23 3.42 5.96 31.19
N ILE A 24 3.13 5.75 32.47
CA ILE A 24 3.80 6.46 33.58
C ILE A 24 4.97 5.71 34.20
N ASN A 25 5.21 4.45 33.80
CA ASN A 25 6.33 3.67 34.33
C ASN A 25 7.69 4.38 34.13
N GLY A 26 8.51 4.44 35.18
CA GLY A 26 9.82 5.09 35.18
C GLY A 26 9.80 6.61 35.39
N VAL A 27 8.63 7.23 35.48
CA VAL A 27 8.51 8.67 35.77
C VAL A 27 8.84 8.94 37.26
N PRO A 28 9.69 9.93 37.59
CA PRO A 28 10.02 10.26 38.97
C PRO A 28 8.81 10.75 39.78
N GLU A 29 8.73 10.34 41.04
CA GLU A 29 7.62 10.68 41.95
C GLU A 29 7.40 12.19 42.08
N ARG A 30 8.46 12.99 42.06
CA ARG A 30 8.40 14.47 42.17
C ARG A 30 7.62 15.19 41.05
N VAL A 31 7.37 14.52 39.91
CA VAL A 31 6.62 15.10 38.78
C VAL A 31 5.42 14.23 38.36
N ILE A 32 5.15 13.14 39.08
CA ILE A 32 4.14 12.16 38.66
C ILE A 32 2.75 12.78 38.57
N THR A 33 2.35 13.58 39.57
CA THR A 33 1.05 14.23 39.59
C THR A 33 0.87 15.22 38.44
N GLU A 34 1.93 15.94 38.04
CA GLU A 34 1.91 16.83 36.88
C GLU A 34 1.72 16.04 35.57
N VAL A 35 2.43 14.91 35.43
CA VAL A 35 2.27 14.00 34.28
C VAL A 35 0.85 13.43 34.20
N GLU A 36 0.32 12.96 35.33
CA GLU A 36 -1.01 12.36 35.43
C GLU A 36 -2.14 13.39 35.21
N SER A 37 -1.95 14.66 35.56
CA SER A 37 -2.96 15.74 35.35
C SER A 37 -3.33 15.95 33.87
N ALA A 38 -2.43 15.60 32.96
CA ALA A 38 -2.65 15.66 31.51
C ALA A 38 -3.24 14.36 30.93
N MET A 39 -3.43 13.31 31.74
CA MET A 39 -3.89 12.00 31.31
C MET A 39 -5.27 11.66 31.89
N PRO A 40 -6.14 10.97 31.14
CA PRO A 40 -7.36 10.40 31.70
C PRO A 40 -7.03 9.36 32.76
N SER A 41 -7.68 9.45 33.91
CA SER A 41 -7.54 8.51 35.03
C SER A 41 -7.92 7.08 34.63
N GLU A 42 -7.14 6.10 35.11
CA GLU A 42 -7.40 4.67 34.90
C GLU A 42 -8.71 4.15 35.55
N LEU A 43 -9.37 4.98 36.36
CA LEU A 43 -10.64 4.66 37.01
C LEU A 43 -11.85 5.15 36.21
N ASP A 44 -11.67 6.16 35.36
CA ASP A 44 -12.77 6.85 34.68
C ASP A 44 -12.93 6.42 33.21
N VAL A 45 -11.86 5.91 32.59
CA VAL A 45 -11.88 5.45 31.20
C VAL A 45 -12.49 4.05 31.09
N THR A 46 -13.64 3.97 30.42
CA THR A 46 -14.36 2.72 30.11
C THR A 46 -14.25 2.32 28.64
N VAL A 47 -13.43 3.03 27.86
CA VAL A 47 -13.25 2.78 26.42
C VAL A 47 -12.57 1.41 26.22
N PRO A 48 -13.11 0.53 25.34
CA PRO A 48 -12.40 -0.68 24.92
C PRO A 48 -11.23 -0.31 24.00
N VAL A 49 -10.05 -0.16 24.60
CA VAL A 49 -8.87 0.42 23.93
C VAL A 49 -8.24 -0.47 22.86
N ASP A 50 -8.58 -1.76 22.84
CA ASP A 50 -8.23 -2.72 21.79
C ASP A 50 -8.96 -2.42 20.47
N LEU A 51 -10.09 -1.70 20.52
CA LEU A 51 -10.82 -1.19 19.34
C LEU A 51 -10.40 0.25 18.96
N GLY A 52 -9.49 0.86 19.73
CA GLY A 52 -9.00 2.23 19.54
C GLY A 52 -9.37 3.19 20.67
N ALA A 53 -8.95 4.45 20.55
CA ALA A 53 -9.14 5.47 21.59
C ALA A 53 -10.55 6.08 21.63
N GLY A 54 -11.50 5.53 20.87
CA GLY A 54 -12.82 6.11 20.65
C GLY A 54 -12.73 7.55 20.16
N LYS A 55 -13.59 8.43 20.70
CA LYS A 55 -13.55 9.86 20.40
C LYS A 55 -12.49 10.62 21.18
N PHE A 56 -11.67 10.03 22.06
CA PHE A 56 -10.88 10.79 23.04
C PHE A 56 -9.39 10.86 22.72
N ARG A 57 -8.90 12.08 22.51
CA ARG A 57 -7.50 12.34 22.13
C ARG A 57 -6.50 11.99 23.21
N ALA A 58 -6.79 12.33 24.46
CA ALA A 58 -5.88 12.07 25.57
C ALA A 58 -5.70 10.57 25.83
N VAL A 59 -6.74 9.76 25.63
CA VAL A 59 -6.64 8.29 25.64
C VAL A 59 -5.68 7.83 24.53
N GLY A 60 -5.83 8.34 23.31
CA GLY A 60 -4.96 8.02 22.18
C GLY A 60 -3.48 8.30 22.46
N ARG A 61 -3.17 9.47 23.06
CA ARG A 61 -1.82 9.83 23.51
C ARG A 61 -1.28 8.84 24.54
N THR A 62 -2.05 8.52 25.58
CA THR A 62 -1.65 7.57 26.62
C THR A 62 -1.25 6.21 26.03
N LEU A 63 -2.03 5.71 25.06
CA LEU A 63 -1.72 4.44 24.38
C LEU A 63 -0.39 4.50 23.61
N ALA A 64 -0.08 5.60 22.93
CA ALA A 64 1.22 5.77 22.28
C ALA A 64 2.36 5.91 23.29
N LEU A 65 2.17 6.65 24.39
CA LEU A 65 3.18 6.78 25.45
C LEU A 65 3.52 5.44 26.11
N ALA A 66 2.53 4.58 26.30
CA ALA A 66 2.70 3.21 26.82
C ALA A 66 3.62 2.35 25.95
N LYS A 67 3.70 2.66 24.65
CA LYS A 67 4.43 1.91 23.62
C LYS A 67 5.49 2.75 22.90
N LEU A 68 5.86 3.90 23.45
CA LEU A 68 6.70 4.87 22.74
C LEU A 68 8.09 4.31 22.42
N GLY A 69 8.64 3.49 23.32
CA GLY A 69 9.88 2.75 23.09
C GLY A 69 9.78 1.76 21.93
N ASP A 70 8.66 1.04 21.81
CA ASP A 70 8.39 0.11 20.70
C ASP A 70 8.26 0.86 19.37
N VAL A 71 7.57 2.01 19.37
CA VAL A 71 7.46 2.90 18.20
C VAL A 71 8.83 3.40 17.75
N LYS A 72 9.66 3.86 18.69
CA LYS A 72 11.05 4.28 18.41
C LYS A 72 11.86 3.12 17.83
N ALA A 73 11.79 1.93 18.42
CA ALA A 73 12.54 0.76 17.96
C ALA A 73 12.13 0.34 16.54
N ALA A 74 10.84 0.40 16.22
CA ALA A 74 10.35 0.11 14.89
C ALA A 74 10.77 1.17 13.87
N ALA A 75 10.73 2.46 14.23
CA ALA A 75 11.26 3.53 13.37
C ALA A 75 12.76 3.32 13.09
N ALA A 76 13.57 3.00 14.10
CA ALA A 76 14.99 2.72 13.95
C ALA A 76 15.24 1.49 13.05
N LYS A 77 14.44 0.43 13.22
CA LYS A 77 14.50 -0.76 12.35
C LYS A 77 14.18 -0.42 10.90
N SER A 78 13.16 0.38 10.64
CA SER A 78 12.79 0.80 9.27
C SER A 78 13.86 1.68 8.63
N LEU A 79 14.44 2.63 9.38
CA LEU A 79 15.56 3.45 8.90
C LEU A 79 16.79 2.59 8.59
N GLY A 80 17.12 1.63 9.47
CA GLY A 80 18.24 0.70 9.24
C GLY A 80 18.03 -0.20 8.02
N LYS A 81 16.80 -0.67 7.76
CA LYS A 81 16.47 -1.42 6.54
C LYS A 81 16.69 -0.57 5.28
N MET A 82 16.13 0.64 5.26
CA MET A 82 16.20 1.55 4.11
C MET A 82 17.62 1.99 3.78
N THR A 83 18.49 2.10 4.78
CA THR A 83 19.88 2.52 4.62
C THR A 83 20.87 1.36 4.46
N SER A 84 20.39 0.12 4.41
CA SER A 84 21.26 -1.05 4.17
C SER A 84 21.78 -1.11 2.74
N ASP A 85 22.98 -1.65 2.52
CA ASP A 85 23.62 -1.74 1.19
C ASP A 85 22.73 -2.44 0.15
N GLY A 86 22.02 -3.49 0.56
CA GLY A 86 21.07 -4.21 -0.29
C GLY A 86 19.88 -3.34 -0.70
N ALA A 87 19.30 -2.59 0.25
CA ALA A 87 18.19 -1.68 -0.04
C ALA A 87 18.65 -0.50 -0.92
N LEU A 88 19.84 0.07 -0.67
CA LEU A 88 20.40 1.12 -1.51
C LEU A 88 20.65 0.63 -2.94
N THR A 89 21.10 -0.62 -3.11
CA THR A 89 21.24 -1.25 -4.44
C THR A 89 19.89 -1.39 -5.13
N GLN A 90 18.86 -1.88 -4.43
CA GLN A 90 17.51 -1.99 -4.96
C GLN A 90 16.92 -0.63 -5.32
N LEU A 91 17.10 0.39 -4.48
CA LEU A 91 16.67 1.76 -4.73
C LEU A 91 17.39 2.37 -5.93
N ALA A 92 18.69 2.09 -6.12
CA ALA A 92 19.43 2.53 -7.30
C ALA A 92 18.91 1.88 -8.60
N THR A 93 18.58 0.59 -8.55
CA THR A 93 17.92 -0.12 -9.65
C THR A 93 16.55 0.48 -9.93
N LEU A 94 15.72 0.67 -8.90
CA LEU A 94 14.39 1.29 -9.02
C LEU A 94 14.48 2.69 -9.61
N ASN A 95 15.42 3.51 -9.14
CA ASN A 95 15.66 4.85 -9.65
C ASN A 95 16.00 4.83 -11.16
N THR A 96 16.80 3.85 -11.59
CA THR A 96 17.12 3.66 -13.02
C THR A 96 15.88 3.20 -13.81
N LEU A 97 15.07 2.29 -13.26
CA LEU A 97 13.82 1.84 -13.88
C LEU A 97 12.77 2.95 -14.00
N LEU A 98 12.76 3.90 -13.06
CA LEU A 98 11.94 5.11 -13.10
C LEU A 98 12.47 6.18 -14.07
N GLY A 99 13.58 5.91 -14.77
CA GLY A 99 14.13 6.79 -15.81
C GLY A 99 15.09 7.87 -15.29
N ASN A 100 15.46 7.84 -14.00
CA ASN A 100 16.42 8.79 -13.43
C ASN A 100 17.86 8.36 -13.71
N LYS A 101 18.78 9.34 -13.71
CA LYS A 101 20.20 9.08 -13.98
C LYS A 101 20.82 8.18 -12.92
N SER A 102 21.61 7.21 -13.35
CA SER A 102 22.39 6.32 -12.49
C SER A 102 23.43 7.12 -11.68
N GLY A 103 23.67 6.74 -10.42
CA GLY A 103 24.75 7.30 -9.60
C GLY A 103 24.42 8.59 -8.83
N LEU A 104 23.14 8.90 -8.59
CA LEU A 104 22.78 9.95 -7.62
C LEU A 104 23.29 9.57 -6.22
N ALA A 105 23.89 10.54 -5.52
CA ALA A 105 24.33 10.36 -4.14
C ALA A 105 23.13 10.00 -3.25
N SER A 106 23.36 9.15 -2.24
CA SER A 106 22.36 8.88 -1.21
C SER A 106 21.90 10.21 -0.58
N LYS A 107 20.64 10.58 -0.81
CA LYS A 107 20.03 11.76 -0.17
C LYS A 107 19.59 11.41 1.25
N ASP A 108 19.46 12.43 2.09
CA ASP A 108 18.84 12.30 3.39
C ASP A 108 17.37 11.82 3.25
N PRO A 109 16.89 10.94 4.15
CA PRO A 109 15.48 10.54 4.20
C PRO A 109 14.51 11.72 4.32
N ILE A 110 13.39 11.63 3.61
CA ILE A 110 12.22 12.48 3.84
C ILE A 110 11.18 11.67 4.62
N VAL A 111 10.70 12.23 5.73
CA VAL A 111 9.69 11.59 6.58
C VAL A 111 8.37 12.34 6.45
N ILE A 112 7.32 11.58 6.12
CA ILE A 112 5.95 12.07 6.02
C ILE A 112 5.07 11.28 6.99
N VAL A 113 4.46 11.98 7.94
CA VAL A 113 3.51 11.42 8.92
C VAL A 113 2.08 11.73 8.48
N VAL A 114 1.33 10.73 8.07
CA VAL A 114 -0.09 10.88 7.69
C VAL A 114 -0.98 10.59 8.90
N SER A 115 -1.83 11.54 9.29
CA SER A 115 -2.75 11.41 10.44
C SER A 115 -3.99 12.29 10.27
N SER A 116 -4.80 12.45 11.31
CA SER A 116 -5.88 13.43 11.39
C SER A 116 -5.77 14.26 12.65
N ILE A 117 -6.29 15.50 12.63
CA ILE A 117 -6.42 16.32 13.84
C ILE A 117 -7.73 16.05 14.61
N ALA A 118 -8.68 15.32 14.02
CA ALA A 118 -10.00 15.09 14.61
C ALA A 118 -10.17 13.71 15.29
N GLY A 119 -9.48 12.66 14.82
CA GLY A 119 -9.63 11.31 15.37
C GLY A 119 -9.01 11.15 16.76
N GLY A 120 -9.60 10.31 17.63
CA GLY A 120 -9.09 10.08 18.99
C GLY A 120 -7.67 9.52 19.02
N SER A 121 -7.39 8.48 18.22
CA SER A 121 -6.04 7.90 18.12
C SER A 121 -5.09 8.83 17.34
N GLY A 122 -5.39 9.10 16.06
CA GLY A 122 -4.48 9.85 15.17
C GLY A 122 -4.08 11.22 15.72
N ALA A 123 -5.04 12.00 16.22
CA ALA A 123 -4.77 13.34 16.74
C ALA A 123 -3.95 13.32 18.03
N GLY A 124 -4.09 12.27 18.83
CA GLY A 124 -3.38 12.12 20.12
C GLY A 124 -1.96 11.57 19.98
N GLN A 125 -1.64 10.93 18.85
CA GLN A 125 -0.43 10.12 18.70
C GLN A 125 0.63 10.75 17.78
N TYR A 126 0.25 11.55 16.80
CA TYR A 126 1.18 11.94 15.71
C TYR A 126 2.40 12.75 16.19
N MET A 127 2.25 13.62 17.19
CA MET A 127 3.37 14.38 17.77
C MET A 127 4.36 13.43 18.46
N GLU A 128 3.87 12.36 19.09
CA GLU A 128 4.66 11.44 19.90
C GLU A 128 5.40 10.46 19.00
N VAL A 129 4.74 10.00 17.92
CA VAL A 129 5.39 9.27 16.82
C VAL A 129 6.50 10.12 16.19
N THR A 130 6.28 11.43 16.04
CA THR A 130 7.30 12.34 15.50
C THR A 130 8.53 12.42 16.41
N GLU A 131 8.34 12.55 17.72
CA GLU A 131 9.45 12.54 18.68
C GLU A 131 10.18 11.19 18.73
N ALA A 132 9.46 10.08 18.56
CA ALA A 132 10.03 8.74 18.45
C ALA A 132 10.91 8.60 17.19
N ILE A 133 10.48 9.14 16.05
CA ILE A 133 11.26 9.15 14.79
C ILE A 133 12.52 10.00 14.95
N LYS A 134 12.42 11.22 15.50
CA LYS A 134 13.59 12.06 15.82
C LYS A 134 14.61 11.31 16.66
N ASN A 135 14.15 10.52 17.61
CA ASN A 135 14.98 9.72 18.50
C ASN A 135 15.50 8.41 17.90
N ALA A 136 14.98 7.98 16.76
CA ALA A 136 15.49 6.82 16.04
C ALA A 136 16.80 7.16 15.28
N ALA A 137 17.02 8.43 14.95
CA ALA A 137 18.25 8.93 14.31
C ALA A 137 18.69 10.30 14.90
N PRO A 138 19.03 10.35 16.21
CA PRO A 138 19.17 11.61 16.95
C PRO A 138 20.32 12.51 16.52
N THR A 139 21.28 12.01 15.73
CA THR A 139 22.42 12.77 15.20
C THR A 139 22.17 13.34 13.80
N ALA A 140 21.10 12.92 13.13
CA ALA A 140 20.85 13.30 11.75
C ALA A 140 20.03 14.59 11.67
N GLN A 141 20.47 15.57 10.89
CA GLN A 141 19.81 16.88 10.81
C GLN A 141 18.42 16.83 10.15
N TRP A 142 18.21 15.92 9.20
CA TRP A 142 16.95 15.78 8.47
C TRP A 142 15.76 15.40 9.37
N VAL A 143 15.99 14.86 10.57
CA VAL A 143 14.89 14.49 11.50
C VAL A 143 14.11 15.70 12.01
N HIS A 144 14.65 16.91 11.86
CA HIS A 144 13.95 18.14 12.21
C HIS A 144 13.09 18.69 11.04
N ASN A 145 13.13 18.05 9.87
CA ASN A 145 12.39 18.42 8.67
C ASN A 145 11.24 17.43 8.36
N ILE A 146 10.50 17.01 9.39
CA ILE A 146 9.39 16.06 9.26
C ILE A 146 8.14 16.77 8.75
N PHE A 147 7.53 16.19 7.71
CA PHE A 147 6.24 16.58 7.17
C PHE A 147 5.12 15.85 7.89
N SER A 148 3.99 16.51 8.12
CA SER A 148 2.76 15.81 8.49
C SER A 148 1.60 16.21 7.59
N LEU A 149 0.90 15.22 7.05
CA LEU A 149 -0.35 15.41 6.32
C LEU A 149 -1.50 15.07 7.26
N LEU A 150 -2.27 16.09 7.65
CA LEU A 150 -3.24 16.04 8.72
C LEU A 150 -4.66 16.27 8.17
N TYR A 151 -5.48 15.22 8.14
CA TYR A 151 -6.89 15.36 7.75
C TYR A 151 -7.65 16.24 8.75
N ALA A 152 -8.34 17.25 8.22
CA ALA A 152 -9.19 18.16 8.97
C ALA A 152 -10.54 17.51 9.33
N PRO A 153 -11.31 18.07 10.30
CA PRO A 153 -12.59 17.53 10.72
C PRO A 153 -13.64 17.41 9.60
N ASP A 154 -13.64 18.34 8.64
CA ASP A 154 -14.60 18.37 7.54
C ASP A 154 -14.51 17.14 6.61
N VAL A 155 -13.34 16.50 6.49
CA VAL A 155 -13.13 15.25 5.75
C VAL A 155 -14.04 14.12 6.25
N PHE A 156 -14.41 14.14 7.53
CA PHE A 156 -15.23 13.11 8.17
C PHE A 156 -16.73 13.39 8.08
N GLN A 157 -17.16 14.44 7.35
CA GLN A 157 -18.56 14.84 7.27
C GLN A 157 -19.49 13.74 6.73
N SER A 158 -19.05 12.99 5.71
CA SER A 158 -19.86 11.91 5.12
C SER A 158 -20.03 10.69 6.04
N VAL A 159 -19.16 10.53 7.04
CA VAL A 159 -19.24 9.46 8.06
C VAL A 159 -20.22 9.85 9.20
N GLY A 160 -20.64 11.11 9.27
CA GLY A 160 -21.48 11.65 10.34
C GLY A 160 -20.70 11.92 11.65
N ASN A 161 -21.38 12.51 12.64
CA ASN A 161 -20.82 12.76 13.99
C ASN A 161 -19.58 13.68 14.06
N VAL A 162 -19.38 14.60 13.10
CA VAL A 162 -18.31 15.62 13.15
C VAL A 162 -18.31 16.39 14.49
N ASP A 163 -19.50 16.65 15.03
CA ASP A 163 -19.73 17.28 16.33
C ASP A 163 -19.02 16.54 17.50
N LEU A 164 -18.85 15.21 17.41
CA LEU A 164 -18.17 14.40 18.43
C LEU A 164 -16.64 14.44 18.33
N ILE A 165 -16.09 14.77 17.17
CA ILE A 165 -14.64 14.72 16.88
C ILE A 165 -14.01 16.10 16.70
N ALA A 166 -14.79 17.12 16.34
CA ALA A 166 -14.34 18.51 16.27
C ALA A 166 -13.66 18.99 17.57
N PRO A 167 -14.09 18.60 18.79
CA PRO A 167 -13.40 19.02 20.00
C PRO A 167 -11.97 18.46 20.11
N ASN A 168 -11.66 17.33 19.46
CA ASN A 168 -10.27 16.84 19.39
C ASN A 168 -9.42 17.73 18.50
N ALA A 169 -9.98 18.25 17.40
CA ALA A 169 -9.27 19.16 16.51
C ALA A 169 -8.93 20.48 17.20
N LEU A 170 -9.77 20.97 18.11
CA LEU A 170 -9.42 22.09 18.99
C LEU A 170 -8.16 21.78 19.81
N GLY A 171 -8.11 20.63 20.47
CA GLY A 171 -6.96 20.22 21.29
C GLY A 171 -5.70 19.99 20.46
N ALA A 172 -5.81 19.30 19.32
CA ALA A 172 -4.69 19.02 18.43
C ALA A 172 -4.14 20.27 17.75
N MET A 173 -5.02 21.18 17.30
CA MET A 173 -4.64 22.47 16.74
C MET A 173 -3.88 23.30 17.78
N ALA A 174 -4.41 23.40 19.00
CA ALA A 174 -3.80 24.22 20.03
C ALA A 174 -2.43 23.69 20.49
N GLU A 175 -2.30 22.38 20.64
CA GLU A 175 -1.03 21.73 21.00
C GLU A 175 0.00 21.79 19.86
N ALA A 176 -0.43 21.72 18.59
CA ALA A 176 0.47 21.91 17.44
C ALA A 176 1.01 23.35 17.39
N MET A 177 0.15 24.34 17.58
CA MET A 177 0.55 25.76 17.64
C MET A 177 1.57 25.99 18.76
N SER A 178 1.24 25.55 19.98
CA SER A 178 2.12 25.65 21.15
C SER A 178 3.45 24.93 20.93
N GLY A 179 3.40 23.70 20.42
CA GLY A 179 4.58 22.86 20.17
C GLY A 179 5.52 23.45 19.13
N MET A 180 5.00 24.07 18.07
CA MET A 180 5.80 24.70 17.01
C MET A 180 6.52 25.98 17.48
N TRP A 181 5.91 26.72 18.40
CA TRP A 181 6.48 27.97 18.94
C TRP A 181 7.26 27.77 20.24
N SER A 182 7.30 26.56 20.76
CA SER A 182 8.06 26.23 21.97
C SER A 182 9.39 25.58 21.65
N ASN A 183 10.45 26.17 22.19
CA ASN A 183 11.78 25.57 22.28
C ASN A 183 12.10 25.09 23.70
N ASP A 184 11.10 25.04 24.58
CA ASP A 184 11.22 24.60 25.98
C ASP A 184 10.02 23.69 26.31
N LEU A 185 10.22 22.75 27.24
CA LEU A 185 9.21 21.78 27.68
C LEU A 185 9.04 21.84 29.18
N GLU A 186 7.83 21.56 29.67
CA GLU A 186 7.65 21.38 31.10
C GLU A 186 8.51 20.23 31.62
N GLN A 187 9.02 20.37 32.84
CA GLN A 187 9.86 19.37 33.46
C GLN A 187 9.16 18.00 33.54
N SER A 188 7.86 17.99 33.80
CA SER A 188 7.00 16.80 33.79
C SER A 188 7.06 16.05 32.44
N THR A 189 6.92 16.78 31.31
CA THR A 189 7.01 16.21 29.97
C THR A 189 8.42 15.71 29.64
N GLN A 190 9.46 16.45 30.03
CA GLN A 190 10.85 16.02 29.82
C GLN A 190 11.15 14.70 30.55
N GLU A 191 10.75 14.58 31.81
CA GLU A 191 10.95 13.35 32.59
C GLU A 191 10.10 12.19 32.07
N LEU A 192 8.86 12.46 31.61
CA LEU A 192 8.03 11.47 30.93
C LEU A 192 8.72 10.90 29.69
N TYR A 193 9.25 11.76 28.82
CA TYR A 193 9.98 11.32 27.62
C TYR A 193 11.28 10.58 27.97
N ARG A 194 12.06 11.07 28.93
CA ARG A 194 13.27 10.37 29.42
C ARG A 194 12.95 8.97 29.94
N ALA A 195 11.86 8.81 30.69
CA ALA A 195 11.40 7.50 31.17
C ALA A 195 11.04 6.53 30.03
N LYS A 196 10.75 7.04 28.82
CA LYS A 196 10.51 6.24 27.60
C LYS A 196 11.69 6.16 26.65
N GLY A 197 12.87 6.62 27.07
CA GLY A 197 14.08 6.62 26.24
C GLY A 197 14.01 7.61 25.07
N ILE A 198 13.21 8.67 25.21
CA ILE A 198 13.11 9.79 24.28
C ILE A 198 13.86 10.98 24.88
N ASN A 199 14.89 11.42 24.19
CA ASN A 199 15.59 12.67 24.47
C ASN A 199 15.40 13.58 23.26
N ILE A 200 15.07 14.84 23.44
CA ILE A 200 14.91 15.76 22.32
C ILE A 200 16.23 16.52 22.17
N PRO A 201 17.13 16.13 21.24
CA PRO A 201 18.46 16.71 21.15
C PRO A 201 18.33 18.18 20.74
N GLY A 202 19.08 19.08 21.38
CA GLY A 202 19.13 20.50 21.03
C GLY A 202 17.88 21.33 21.37
N ILE A 203 16.89 20.77 22.09
CA ILE A 203 15.77 21.56 22.60
C ILE A 203 16.28 22.65 23.54
N GLY A 204 15.87 23.90 23.30
CA GLY A 204 16.35 25.08 24.04
C GLY A 204 17.68 25.65 23.52
N GLU A 205 18.38 24.95 22.63
CA GLU A 205 19.67 25.36 22.06
C GLU A 205 19.51 25.97 20.65
N ASP A 206 18.73 25.34 19.78
CA ASP A 206 18.41 25.84 18.43
C ASP A 206 16.92 26.22 18.33
N PRO A 207 16.57 27.47 17.99
CA PRO A 207 15.17 27.90 17.81
C PRO A 207 14.42 27.18 16.67
N LYS A 208 15.11 26.43 15.81
CA LYS A 208 14.49 25.58 14.77
C LYS A 208 14.01 24.24 15.32
N ILE A 209 14.49 23.82 16.49
CA ILE A 209 14.13 22.56 17.14
C ILE A 209 12.91 22.81 18.04
N HIS A 210 11.83 22.13 17.71
CA HIS A 210 10.56 22.22 18.43
C HIS A 210 9.87 20.86 18.50
N ILE A 211 8.74 20.80 19.22
CA ILE A 211 7.96 19.57 19.40
C ILE A 211 7.05 19.34 18.19
N GLY A 212 6.92 18.08 17.80
CA GLY A 212 6.08 17.66 16.68
C GLY A 212 6.69 17.94 15.30
N PRO A 213 5.91 17.75 14.22
CA PRO A 213 6.36 17.95 12.84
C PRO A 213 6.63 19.42 12.53
N ARG A 214 7.64 19.67 11.68
CA ARG A 214 8.03 21.02 11.27
C ARG A 214 7.10 21.62 10.23
N PHE A 215 6.63 20.78 9.31
CA PHE A 215 5.77 21.18 8.20
C PHE A 215 4.39 20.52 8.38
N ASN A 216 3.47 21.20 9.07
CA ASN A 216 2.12 20.69 9.29
C ASN A 216 1.20 21.09 8.13
N PHE A 217 0.88 20.14 7.26
CA PHE A 217 -0.06 20.30 6.16
C PHE A 217 -1.44 19.81 6.56
N VAL A 218 -2.43 20.69 6.46
CA VAL A 218 -3.82 20.32 6.71
C VAL A 218 -4.51 20.03 5.39
N ILE A 219 -5.21 18.89 5.34
CA ILE A 219 -5.98 18.42 4.20
C ILE A 219 -7.45 18.36 4.60
N GLY A 220 -8.24 19.29 4.07
CA GLY A 220 -9.69 19.37 4.20
C GLY A 220 -10.43 18.64 3.07
N ARG A 221 -11.75 18.66 3.16
CA ARG A 221 -12.67 18.02 2.21
C ARG A 221 -12.82 18.80 0.90
N GLU A 222 -12.71 20.12 0.99
CA GLU A 222 -12.98 21.04 -0.12
C GLU A 222 -12.04 22.23 -0.12
N ASN A 223 -11.88 22.84 -1.30
CA ASN A 223 -11.24 24.13 -1.52
C ASN A 223 -12.22 25.06 -2.26
N SER A 224 -11.76 26.12 -2.93
CA SER A 224 -12.68 27.01 -3.65
C SER A 224 -13.21 26.44 -4.97
N THR A 225 -12.60 25.36 -5.47
CA THR A 225 -12.86 24.76 -6.77
C THR A 225 -13.50 23.37 -6.69
N ILE A 226 -13.04 22.51 -5.77
CA ILE A 226 -13.43 21.11 -5.64
C ILE A 226 -14.04 20.85 -4.27
N ASP A 227 -15.08 20.01 -4.27
CA ASP A 227 -15.61 19.33 -3.08
C ASP A 227 -15.62 17.82 -3.33
N PHE A 228 -14.80 17.07 -2.58
CA PHE A 228 -14.64 15.63 -2.74
C PHE A 228 -15.85 14.80 -2.29
N LYS A 229 -16.84 15.42 -1.64
CA LYS A 229 -18.07 14.83 -1.06
C LYS A 229 -17.82 13.73 -0.01
N ASP A 230 -17.03 12.72 -0.33
CA ASP A 230 -16.78 11.53 0.46
C ASP A 230 -15.31 11.40 0.89
N GLN A 231 -15.13 10.89 2.10
CA GLN A 231 -13.81 10.63 2.69
C GLN A 231 -12.86 9.78 1.82
N PRO A 232 -13.29 8.66 1.19
CA PRO A 232 -12.39 7.83 0.40
C PRO A 232 -11.76 8.57 -0.79
N ASP A 233 -12.46 9.56 -1.36
CA ASP A 233 -11.92 10.30 -2.51
C ASP A 233 -10.83 11.29 -2.07
N VAL A 234 -10.94 11.88 -0.88
CA VAL A 234 -9.85 12.65 -0.25
C VAL A 234 -8.62 11.75 -0.02
N TYR A 235 -8.83 10.52 0.46
CA TYR A 235 -7.72 9.57 0.68
C TYR A 235 -7.05 9.14 -0.62
N LYS A 236 -7.82 8.90 -1.69
CA LYS A 236 -7.27 8.61 -3.02
C LYS A 236 -6.45 9.79 -3.55
N ALA A 237 -6.94 11.02 -3.39
CA ALA A 237 -6.22 12.22 -3.80
C ALA A 237 -4.87 12.36 -3.08
N VAL A 238 -4.85 12.17 -1.75
CA VAL A 238 -3.60 12.20 -0.98
C VAL A 238 -2.67 11.05 -1.39
N ALA A 239 -3.19 9.84 -1.57
CA ALA A 239 -2.39 8.70 -2.01
C ALA A 239 -1.76 8.91 -3.39
N ALA A 240 -2.51 9.47 -4.35
CA ALA A 240 -1.99 9.82 -5.66
C ALA A 240 -0.89 10.88 -5.57
N SER A 241 -1.09 11.92 -4.74
CA SER A 241 -0.08 12.98 -4.53
C SER A 241 1.21 12.44 -3.91
N LEU A 242 1.10 11.54 -2.92
CA LEU A 242 2.24 10.90 -2.28
C LEU A 242 3.00 9.99 -3.25
N SER A 243 2.27 9.28 -4.12
CA SER A 243 2.88 8.43 -5.15
C SER A 243 3.80 9.24 -6.07
N THR A 244 3.33 10.39 -6.56
CA THR A 244 4.16 11.28 -7.38
C THR A 244 5.32 11.87 -6.59
N TRP A 245 5.10 12.33 -5.36
CA TRP A 245 6.18 12.87 -4.53
C TRP A 245 7.28 11.82 -4.24
N VAL A 246 6.92 10.54 -4.14
CA VAL A 246 7.89 9.45 -3.94
C VAL A 246 8.63 9.06 -5.22
N THR A 247 8.02 9.25 -6.40
CA THR A 247 8.53 8.71 -7.67
C THR A 247 9.18 9.74 -8.59
N ASP A 248 8.92 11.04 -8.41
CA ASP A 248 9.47 12.14 -9.21
C ASP A 248 10.52 12.95 -8.41
N ASP A 249 11.78 12.90 -8.85
CA ASP A 249 12.92 13.50 -8.16
C ASP A 249 12.89 15.04 -8.17
N LYS A 250 12.40 15.64 -9.25
CA LYS A 250 12.23 17.09 -9.37
C LYS A 250 11.13 17.59 -8.44
N VAL A 251 9.98 16.92 -8.41
CA VAL A 251 8.89 17.25 -7.48
C VAL A 251 9.39 17.15 -6.03
N GLN A 252 10.13 16.09 -5.70
CA GLN A 252 10.70 15.90 -4.38
C GLN A 252 11.62 17.05 -3.96
N ASP A 253 12.56 17.44 -4.82
CA ASP A 253 13.53 18.52 -4.53
C ASP A 253 12.85 19.88 -4.42
N GLN A 254 11.92 20.19 -5.32
CA GLN A 254 11.20 21.47 -5.32
C GLN A 254 10.31 21.60 -4.08
N LEU A 255 9.55 20.56 -3.72
CA LEU A 255 8.71 20.59 -2.52
C LEU A 255 9.56 20.72 -1.25
N LEU A 256 10.70 20.04 -1.15
CA LEU A 256 11.57 20.17 0.02
C LEU A 256 12.16 21.58 0.13
N ALA A 257 12.75 22.09 -0.96
CA ALA A 257 13.38 23.42 -0.98
C ALA A 257 12.38 24.53 -0.67
N TYR A 258 11.18 24.45 -1.26
CA TYR A 258 10.10 25.38 -1.02
C TYR A 258 9.67 25.42 0.45
N ASN A 259 9.46 24.26 1.06
CA ASN A 259 8.97 24.18 2.43
C ASN A 259 10.00 24.64 3.46
N VAL A 260 11.27 24.27 3.25
CA VAL A 260 12.36 24.78 4.08
C VAL A 260 12.42 26.31 4.01
N ALA A 261 12.30 26.90 2.81
CA ALA A 261 12.32 28.35 2.65
C ALA A 261 11.14 29.04 3.36
N ASN A 262 9.91 28.59 3.12
CA ASN A 262 8.71 29.27 3.61
C ASN A 262 8.51 29.15 5.12
N PHE A 263 8.80 28.00 5.70
CA PHE A 263 8.70 27.83 7.14
C PHE A 263 9.88 28.50 7.88
N SER A 264 11.01 28.74 7.21
CA SER A 264 12.16 29.49 7.77
C SER A 264 12.03 31.01 7.66
N ALA A 265 11.03 31.53 6.94
CA ALA A 265 10.83 32.95 6.63
C ALA A 265 10.46 33.87 7.83
N GLY A 266 10.69 33.43 9.07
CA GLY A 266 10.51 34.22 10.28
C GLY A 266 11.53 35.38 10.45
N THR A 267 12.36 35.70 9.46
CA THR A 267 13.31 36.83 9.55
C THR A 267 13.38 37.61 8.23
N GLY A 268 13.45 38.95 8.30
CA GLY A 268 13.67 39.82 7.15
C GLY A 268 12.42 40.23 6.36
N ALA A 269 12.57 40.53 5.06
CA ALA A 269 11.53 41.08 4.18
C ALA A 269 10.39 40.11 3.79
N MET A 270 10.45 38.86 4.28
CA MET A 270 9.48 37.78 4.00
C MET A 270 8.63 37.38 5.21
N VAL A 271 8.70 38.12 6.32
CA VAL A 271 7.84 37.88 7.50
C VAL A 271 6.39 38.06 7.10
N LEU A 272 5.60 36.99 7.23
CA LEU A 272 4.16 37.05 7.03
C LEU A 272 3.54 37.92 8.14
N PRO A 273 2.78 38.98 7.80
CA PRO A 273 2.05 39.76 8.79
C PRO A 273 1.15 38.87 9.66
N ASP A 274 1.01 39.23 10.92
CA ASP A 274 0.13 38.51 11.84
C ASP A 274 -0.51 39.46 12.86
N ALA A 275 -1.79 39.74 12.67
CA ALA A 275 -2.56 40.59 13.57
C ALA A 275 -3.15 39.87 14.79
N THR A 276 -2.90 38.55 14.96
CA THR A 276 -3.40 37.80 16.13
C THR A 276 -2.66 38.16 17.42
N GLY A 277 -1.37 38.45 17.35
CA GLY A 277 -0.54 38.85 18.50
C GLY A 277 -0.10 37.71 19.44
N ILE A 278 -0.38 36.45 19.08
CA ILE A 278 -0.14 35.27 19.93
C ILE A 278 1.17 34.51 19.62
N LYS A 279 1.85 34.84 18.52
CA LYS A 279 3.20 34.33 18.18
C LYS A 279 4.26 35.41 18.39
N ASP A 280 5.53 35.02 18.42
CA ASP A 280 6.64 35.98 18.32
C ASP A 280 6.91 36.39 16.86
N ASP A 281 7.47 37.59 16.68
CA ASP A 281 7.68 38.17 15.35
C ASP A 281 8.62 37.33 14.47
N ASN A 282 9.54 36.60 15.11
CA ASN A 282 10.53 35.74 14.45
C ASN A 282 10.03 34.32 14.13
N GLN A 283 8.75 34.02 14.41
CA GLN A 283 8.17 32.69 14.21
C GLN A 283 7.19 32.66 13.03
N ALA A 284 7.14 31.52 12.34
CA ALA A 284 6.13 31.27 11.31
C ALA A 284 4.84 30.70 11.93
N PRO A 285 3.66 30.89 11.30
CA PRO A 285 2.46 30.16 11.70
C PRO A 285 2.58 28.64 11.48
N PRO A 286 1.73 27.81 12.12
CA PRO A 286 1.99 26.38 12.23
C PRO A 286 1.46 25.52 11.09
N PHE A 287 0.47 25.99 10.35
CA PHE A 287 -0.25 25.18 9.38
C PHE A 287 -0.13 25.72 7.97
N ALA A 288 0.27 24.87 7.04
CA ALA A 288 0.11 25.08 5.61
C ALA A 288 -0.93 24.10 5.07
N SER A 289 -1.19 24.16 3.78
CA SER A 289 -1.99 23.18 3.06
C SER A 289 -1.35 22.95 1.69
N MET A 290 -1.66 21.80 1.12
CA MET A 290 -1.22 21.44 -0.22
C MET A 290 -2.41 20.93 -0.99
N GLY A 291 -2.36 21.16 -2.29
CA GLY A 291 -3.34 20.70 -3.25
C GLY A 291 -2.63 19.90 -4.31
N PHE A 292 -3.41 19.05 -4.97
CA PHE A 292 -2.92 18.16 -5.99
C PHE A 292 -3.95 18.11 -7.11
N GLY A 293 -3.48 18.28 -8.34
CA GLY A 293 -4.26 18.09 -9.55
C GLY A 293 -3.45 17.25 -10.53
N ARG A 294 -4.13 16.39 -11.28
CA ARG A 294 -3.49 15.53 -12.29
C ARG A 294 -4.27 15.60 -13.58
N VAL A 295 -3.56 15.74 -14.70
CA VAL A 295 -4.07 15.32 -16.00
C VAL A 295 -3.35 14.04 -16.41
N SER A 296 -4.08 12.99 -16.78
CA SER A 296 -3.50 11.70 -17.13
C SER A 296 -4.20 11.06 -18.33
N LEU A 297 -3.49 10.22 -19.06
CA LEU A 297 -4.09 9.31 -20.04
C LEU A 297 -4.97 8.22 -19.39
N GLY A 298 -4.84 7.96 -18.08
CA GLY A 298 -5.60 6.91 -17.38
C GLY A 298 -5.13 5.48 -17.68
N ARG A 299 -3.92 5.31 -18.23
CA ARG A 299 -3.36 4.01 -18.63
C ARG A 299 -3.19 3.05 -17.44
N ASP A 300 -2.86 3.57 -16.27
CA ASP A 300 -2.74 2.84 -15.01
C ASP A 300 -4.08 2.18 -14.60
N LYS A 301 -5.16 2.95 -14.65
CA LYS A 301 -6.52 2.50 -14.33
C LYS A 301 -7.04 1.53 -15.37
N PHE A 302 -6.76 1.82 -16.64
CA PHE A 302 -7.08 0.91 -17.74
C PHE A 302 -6.35 -0.43 -17.60
N LEU A 303 -5.06 -0.42 -17.25
CA LEU A 303 -4.28 -1.63 -16.99
C LEU A 303 -4.89 -2.47 -15.86
N GLN A 304 -5.25 -1.84 -14.74
CA GLN A 304 -5.92 -2.53 -13.62
C GLN A 304 -7.25 -3.13 -14.08
N TYR A 305 -8.11 -2.33 -14.70
CA TYR A 305 -9.40 -2.77 -15.23
C TYR A 305 -9.25 -3.96 -16.20
N ALA A 306 -8.33 -3.86 -17.17
CA ALA A 306 -8.10 -4.87 -18.18
C ALA A 306 -7.49 -6.16 -17.59
N SER A 307 -6.49 -6.03 -16.71
CA SER A 307 -5.88 -7.20 -16.05
C SER A 307 -6.87 -7.97 -15.19
N GLU A 308 -7.66 -7.27 -14.37
CA GLU A 308 -8.68 -7.89 -13.53
C GLU A 308 -9.76 -8.57 -14.38
N ARG A 309 -10.18 -7.95 -15.47
CA ARG A 309 -11.16 -8.53 -16.41
C ARG A 309 -10.64 -9.78 -17.11
N ILE A 310 -9.40 -9.77 -17.60
CA ILE A 310 -8.76 -10.94 -18.22
C ILE A 310 -8.58 -12.06 -17.18
N ALA A 311 -8.12 -11.74 -15.98
CA ALA A 311 -7.89 -12.70 -14.91
C ALA A 311 -9.19 -13.36 -14.46
N ARG A 312 -10.24 -12.56 -14.19
CA ARG A 312 -11.60 -13.03 -13.88
C ARG A 312 -12.09 -13.98 -14.96
N SER A 313 -12.00 -13.56 -16.22
CA SER A 313 -12.43 -14.36 -17.37
C SER A 313 -11.66 -15.68 -17.49
N SER A 314 -10.36 -15.68 -17.23
CA SER A 314 -9.53 -16.88 -17.29
C SER A 314 -9.92 -17.89 -16.21
N ILE A 315 -10.21 -17.41 -15.00
CA ILE A 315 -10.68 -18.24 -13.90
C ILE A 315 -12.11 -18.74 -14.16
N ASP A 316 -13.02 -17.87 -14.62
CA ASP A 316 -14.38 -18.25 -14.97
C ASP A 316 -14.38 -19.33 -16.06
N GLN A 317 -13.52 -19.20 -17.07
CA GLN A 317 -13.35 -20.20 -18.13
C GLN A 317 -12.86 -21.54 -17.57
N MET A 318 -11.85 -21.54 -16.69
CA MET A 318 -11.35 -22.78 -16.09
C MET A 318 -12.38 -23.48 -15.21
N LEU A 319 -13.16 -22.73 -14.44
CA LEU A 319 -14.07 -23.29 -13.45
C LEU A 319 -15.46 -23.59 -14.02
N PHE A 320 -15.98 -22.72 -14.89
CA PHE A 320 -17.41 -22.68 -15.25
C PHE A 320 -17.69 -22.85 -16.75
N ALA A 321 -16.70 -23.05 -17.63
CA ALA A 321 -16.94 -23.29 -19.06
C ALA A 321 -17.86 -24.50 -19.36
N HIS A 322 -17.93 -25.46 -18.44
CA HIS A 322 -18.84 -26.59 -18.53
C HIS A 322 -20.32 -26.17 -18.35
N GLU A 323 -20.58 -25.05 -17.66
CA GLU A 323 -21.91 -24.51 -17.39
C GLU A 323 -22.48 -23.65 -18.54
N ASP A 324 -21.63 -23.22 -19.48
CA ASP A 324 -22.10 -22.44 -20.62
C ASP A 324 -22.81 -23.32 -21.66
N GLY A 325 -24.08 -23.00 -21.96
CA GLY A 325 -24.81 -23.56 -23.10
C GLY A 325 -26.30 -23.85 -22.90
N ALA A 326 -26.98 -24.19 -24.02
CA ALA A 326 -28.39 -24.63 -24.01
C ALA A 326 -28.58 -26.01 -23.35
N ASP A 327 -27.49 -26.77 -23.13
CA ASP A 327 -27.51 -28.14 -22.66
C ASP A 327 -27.86 -28.27 -21.17
N LEU A 328 -27.52 -27.27 -20.34
CA LEU A 328 -27.97 -27.20 -18.94
C LEU A 328 -29.50 -27.04 -18.81
N LYS A 329 -30.21 -26.64 -19.87
CA LYS A 329 -31.68 -26.60 -19.86
C LYS A 329 -32.29 -28.00 -19.98
N LYS A 330 -31.50 -29.02 -20.31
CA LYS A 330 -31.96 -30.38 -20.62
C LYS A 330 -31.33 -31.46 -19.75
N PHE A 331 -30.13 -31.24 -19.23
CA PHE A 331 -29.33 -32.24 -18.52
C PHE A 331 -28.76 -31.70 -17.20
N ARG A 332 -28.40 -32.61 -16.29
CA ARG A 332 -27.67 -32.28 -15.06
C ARG A 332 -26.22 -31.91 -15.38
N ILE A 333 -25.57 -31.16 -14.49
CA ILE A 333 -24.19 -30.68 -14.69
C ILE A 333 -23.23 -31.86 -14.94
N GLU A 334 -23.36 -32.96 -14.19
CA GLU A 334 -22.53 -34.15 -14.34
C GLU A 334 -22.73 -34.81 -15.72
N GLU A 335 -23.97 -34.81 -16.23
CA GLU A 335 -24.29 -35.36 -17.56
C GLU A 335 -23.70 -34.48 -18.68
N VAL A 336 -23.65 -33.16 -18.49
CA VAL A 336 -23.02 -32.23 -19.45
C VAL A 336 -21.51 -32.40 -19.47
N ILE A 337 -20.86 -32.58 -18.31
CA ILE A 337 -19.42 -32.84 -18.22
C ILE A 337 -19.07 -34.13 -18.95
N ASP A 338 -19.79 -35.23 -18.67
CA ASP A 338 -19.59 -36.53 -19.31
C ASP A 338 -19.82 -36.45 -20.84
N ALA A 339 -20.88 -35.77 -21.29
CA ALA A 339 -21.15 -35.59 -22.71
C ALA A 339 -20.06 -34.79 -23.43
N LYS A 340 -19.60 -33.67 -22.84
CA LYS A 340 -18.51 -32.84 -23.39
C LYS A 340 -17.19 -33.63 -23.42
N ALA A 341 -16.87 -34.40 -22.38
CA ALA A 341 -15.68 -35.25 -22.35
C ALA A 341 -15.74 -36.32 -23.46
N LYS A 342 -16.84 -37.07 -23.56
CA LYS A 342 -17.04 -38.09 -24.60
C LYS A 342 -16.93 -37.55 -26.02
N GLN A 343 -17.49 -36.37 -26.27
CA GLN A 343 -17.40 -35.72 -27.58
C GLN A 343 -15.96 -35.38 -27.96
N ASN A 344 -15.13 -34.96 -26.99
CA ASN A 344 -13.79 -34.46 -27.23
C ASN A 344 -12.68 -35.52 -27.04
N PHE A 345 -13.00 -36.68 -26.47
CA PHE A 345 -12.04 -37.74 -26.16
C PHE A 345 -11.24 -38.28 -27.36
N PRO A 346 -11.84 -38.53 -28.55
CA PRO A 346 -11.07 -39.01 -29.71
C PRO A 346 -9.99 -38.01 -30.17
N ASN A 347 -10.33 -36.72 -30.19
CA ASN A 347 -9.36 -35.67 -30.52
C ASN A 347 -8.30 -35.56 -29.42
N PHE A 348 -8.68 -35.67 -28.15
CA PHE A 348 -7.75 -35.64 -27.03
C PHE A 348 -6.72 -36.76 -27.11
N LEU A 349 -7.13 -37.99 -27.43
CA LEU A 349 -6.22 -39.12 -27.65
C LEU A 349 -5.26 -38.89 -28.81
N THR A 350 -5.77 -38.35 -29.91
CA THR A 350 -4.98 -38.06 -31.13
C THR A 350 -3.95 -36.96 -30.87
N ASP A 351 -4.36 -35.88 -30.20
CA ASP A 351 -3.48 -34.76 -29.83
C ASP A 351 -2.40 -35.20 -28.84
N LEU A 352 -2.68 -36.19 -27.99
CA LEU A 352 -1.70 -36.79 -27.09
C LEU A 352 -0.75 -37.79 -27.76
N HIS A 353 -0.98 -38.13 -29.04
CA HIS A 353 -0.28 -39.20 -29.74
C HIS A 353 -0.38 -40.58 -29.07
N LEU A 354 -1.56 -40.88 -28.50
CA LEU A 354 -1.87 -42.13 -27.81
C LEU A 354 -2.96 -42.95 -28.51
N ALA A 355 -3.33 -42.61 -29.75
CA ALA A 355 -4.38 -43.32 -30.47
C ALA A 355 -3.93 -44.74 -30.84
N HIS A 356 -4.85 -45.71 -30.73
CA HIS A 356 -4.50 -47.15 -30.87
C HIS A 356 -5.61 -48.05 -31.41
N GLU A 357 -6.40 -47.55 -32.36
CA GLU A 357 -7.56 -48.25 -32.94
C GLU A 357 -7.21 -49.59 -33.64
N SER A 358 -6.03 -49.71 -34.23
CA SER A 358 -5.58 -50.92 -34.94
C SER A 358 -4.07 -51.12 -34.82
N ASP A 359 -3.55 -52.29 -35.20
CA ASP A 359 -2.09 -52.56 -35.16
C ASP A 359 -1.26 -51.64 -36.07
N LEU A 360 -1.84 -51.20 -37.20
CA LEU A 360 -1.15 -50.31 -38.14
C LEU A 360 -1.18 -48.85 -37.67
N THR A 361 -2.22 -48.48 -36.92
CA THR A 361 -2.46 -47.11 -36.44
C THR A 361 -2.16 -46.94 -34.95
N ASN A 362 -1.50 -47.91 -34.32
CA ASN A 362 -1.14 -47.83 -32.90
C ASN A 362 0.08 -46.92 -32.70
N GLU A 363 -0.19 -45.66 -32.38
CA GLU A 363 0.82 -44.62 -32.18
C GLU A 363 1.77 -44.96 -31.04
N ILE A 364 1.26 -45.58 -29.97
CA ILE A 364 2.06 -46.00 -28.81
C ILE A 364 3.09 -47.05 -29.23
N LEU A 365 2.64 -48.15 -29.85
CA LEU A 365 3.54 -49.21 -30.32
C LEU A 365 4.50 -48.69 -31.39
N ASN A 366 4.04 -47.84 -32.30
CA ASN A 366 4.89 -47.23 -33.33
C ASN A 366 5.99 -46.35 -32.72
N ALA A 367 5.72 -45.65 -31.62
CA ALA A 367 6.70 -44.81 -30.94
C ALA A 367 7.80 -45.61 -30.23
N VAL A 368 7.49 -46.82 -29.73
CA VAL A 368 8.44 -47.65 -28.95
C VAL A 368 9.04 -48.83 -29.72
N ARG A 369 8.53 -49.16 -30.92
CA ARG A 369 9.00 -50.28 -31.75
C ARG A 369 10.33 -49.97 -32.44
N PRO A 370 11.38 -50.79 -32.24
CA PRO A 370 12.64 -50.66 -32.98
C PRO A 370 12.51 -51.03 -34.47
N ALA A 371 13.40 -50.47 -35.30
CA ALA A 371 13.55 -50.90 -36.69
C ALA A 371 14.31 -52.24 -36.76
N ARG A 372 13.67 -53.29 -37.28
CA ARG A 372 14.16 -54.68 -37.16
C ARG A 372 14.76 -55.30 -38.42
N GLU A 373 14.60 -54.66 -39.58
CA GLU A 373 14.96 -55.26 -40.88
C GLU A 373 16.40 -55.80 -40.91
N ALA A 374 17.35 -54.99 -40.43
CA ALA A 374 18.76 -55.36 -40.39
C ALA A 374 19.06 -56.51 -39.41
N VAL A 375 18.40 -56.52 -38.24
CA VAL A 375 18.58 -57.54 -37.19
C VAL A 375 18.01 -58.88 -37.67
N LEU A 376 16.81 -58.86 -38.27
CA LEU A 376 16.16 -60.06 -38.82
C LEU A 376 16.93 -60.63 -40.02
N GLY A 377 17.47 -59.78 -40.89
CA GLY A 377 18.31 -60.19 -42.01
C GLY A 377 19.63 -60.85 -41.56
N ARG A 378 20.29 -60.29 -40.53
CA ARG A 378 21.47 -60.91 -39.91
C ARG A 378 21.13 -62.23 -39.22
N PHE A 379 20.04 -62.28 -38.47
CA PHE A 379 19.56 -63.49 -37.80
C PHE A 379 19.36 -64.62 -38.80
N TYR A 380 18.69 -64.34 -39.93
CA TYR A 380 18.53 -65.30 -41.02
C TYR A 380 19.87 -65.82 -41.56
N SER A 381 20.79 -64.89 -41.88
CA SER A 381 22.08 -65.21 -42.49
C SER A 381 22.96 -66.08 -41.57
N GLU A 382 22.96 -65.78 -40.27
CA GLU A 382 23.73 -66.54 -39.29
C GLU A 382 23.13 -67.92 -39.00
N ILE A 383 21.80 -68.03 -38.86
CA ILE A 383 21.14 -69.35 -38.74
C ILE A 383 21.46 -70.19 -39.99
N PHE A 384 21.36 -69.61 -41.19
CA PHE A 384 21.66 -70.31 -42.43
C PHE A 384 23.11 -70.78 -42.51
N SER A 385 24.08 -69.95 -42.11
CA SER A 385 25.50 -70.31 -42.14
C SER A 385 25.84 -71.37 -41.11
N GLU A 386 25.35 -71.23 -39.88
CA GLU A 386 25.73 -72.11 -38.77
C GLU A 386 24.99 -73.45 -38.76
N SER A 387 23.77 -73.52 -39.31
CA SER A 387 23.06 -74.81 -39.43
C SER A 387 23.68 -75.75 -40.48
N GLN A 388 24.70 -75.30 -41.23
CA GLN A 388 25.48 -76.12 -42.15
C GLN A 388 26.61 -76.91 -41.45
N GLU A 389 26.90 -76.62 -40.17
CA GLU A 389 27.87 -77.36 -39.36
C GLU A 389 27.43 -78.83 -39.21
N GLY A 390 28.06 -79.76 -39.95
CA GLY A 390 27.71 -81.18 -39.96
C GLY A 390 27.22 -81.72 -41.31
N VAL A 391 27.05 -80.84 -42.32
CA VAL A 391 26.74 -81.24 -43.69
C VAL A 391 27.86 -82.10 -44.29
N SER A 392 27.50 -83.23 -44.91
CA SER A 392 28.48 -84.16 -45.48
C SER A 392 29.21 -83.54 -46.67
N ALA A 393 30.55 -83.53 -46.62
CA ALA A 393 31.40 -83.09 -47.72
C ALA A 393 31.21 -83.92 -49.01
N LYS A 394 30.64 -85.14 -48.92
CA LYS A 394 30.37 -86.01 -50.09
C LYS A 394 29.02 -85.75 -50.74
N THR A 395 27.97 -85.45 -49.97
CA THR A 395 26.60 -85.29 -50.51
C THR A 395 26.16 -83.83 -50.61
N GLY A 396 26.85 -82.92 -49.93
CA GLY A 396 26.46 -81.51 -49.81
C GLY A 396 25.13 -81.34 -49.06
N GLY A 397 24.72 -82.35 -48.28
CA GLY A 397 23.48 -82.37 -47.52
C GLY A 397 23.57 -83.18 -46.23
N GLN A 398 22.53 -83.12 -45.41
CA GLN A 398 22.37 -83.90 -44.16
C GLN A 398 20.94 -84.44 -44.04
N SER A 399 20.67 -85.29 -43.05
CA SER A 399 19.35 -85.88 -42.86
C SER A 399 18.32 -84.82 -42.45
N LEU A 400 17.03 -85.10 -42.69
CA LEU A 400 15.93 -84.22 -42.30
C LEU A 400 15.92 -83.94 -40.79
N GLY A 401 16.15 -84.99 -39.97
CA GLY A 401 16.26 -84.85 -38.52
C GLY A 401 17.42 -83.97 -38.07
N ALA A 402 18.59 -84.11 -38.71
CA ALA A 402 19.76 -83.28 -38.41
C ALA A 402 19.54 -81.80 -38.80
N TRP A 403 18.88 -81.52 -39.93
CA TRP A 403 18.48 -80.15 -40.30
C TRP A 403 17.50 -79.54 -39.29
N ALA A 404 16.46 -80.28 -38.90
CA ALA A 404 15.46 -79.80 -37.95
C ALA A 404 16.09 -79.50 -36.58
N GLU A 405 16.97 -80.38 -36.10
CA GLU A 405 17.70 -80.21 -34.85
C GLU A 405 18.68 -79.03 -34.91
N ALA A 406 19.47 -78.91 -35.99
CA ALA A 406 20.43 -77.83 -36.16
C ALA A 406 19.76 -76.45 -36.21
N ILE A 407 18.71 -76.28 -37.01
CA ILE A 407 17.99 -74.99 -37.11
C ILE A 407 17.31 -74.66 -35.77
N THR A 408 16.66 -75.64 -35.15
CA THR A 408 15.97 -75.45 -33.86
C THR A 408 16.95 -75.11 -32.73
N SER A 409 18.09 -75.79 -32.65
CA SER A 409 19.12 -75.52 -31.65
C SER A 409 19.74 -74.13 -31.83
N LYS A 410 20.10 -73.75 -33.06
CA LYS A 410 20.68 -72.43 -33.34
C LYS A 410 19.68 -71.30 -33.09
N TYR A 411 18.39 -71.51 -33.44
CA TYR A 411 17.31 -70.61 -33.06
C TYR A 411 17.28 -70.43 -31.55
N GLN A 412 17.19 -71.53 -30.78
CA GLN A 412 17.10 -71.47 -29.31
C GLN A 412 18.29 -70.74 -28.68
N VAL A 413 19.52 -70.95 -29.16
CA VAL A 413 20.71 -70.25 -28.64
C VAL A 413 20.62 -68.75 -28.95
N LYS A 414 20.34 -68.36 -30.19
CA LYS A 414 20.34 -66.95 -30.62
C LYS A 414 19.11 -66.18 -30.15
N SER A 415 17.97 -66.85 -29.95
CA SER A 415 16.74 -66.28 -29.38
C SER A 415 16.68 -66.39 -27.86
N SER A 416 17.70 -66.98 -27.20
CA SER A 416 17.71 -67.10 -25.74
C SER A 416 17.80 -65.73 -25.08
N MET A 417 17.14 -65.57 -23.93
CA MET A 417 17.28 -64.40 -23.05
C MET A 417 18.62 -64.42 -22.28
N ASP A 418 19.62 -65.19 -22.72
CA ASP A 418 20.95 -65.13 -22.14
C ASP A 418 21.54 -63.73 -22.40
N PRO A 419 22.08 -63.03 -21.39
CA PRO A 419 22.77 -61.75 -21.57
C PRO A 419 23.87 -61.77 -22.62
N LYS A 420 24.34 -62.95 -23.09
CA LYS A 420 25.32 -63.14 -24.17
C LYS A 420 24.72 -63.11 -25.57
N SER A 421 23.41 -63.27 -25.75
CA SER A 421 22.78 -63.17 -27.08
C SER A 421 22.91 -61.76 -27.63
N GLN A 422 23.63 -61.63 -28.75
CA GLN A 422 23.87 -60.33 -29.38
C GLN A 422 22.57 -59.71 -29.95
N PHE A 423 21.73 -60.52 -30.58
CA PHE A 423 20.49 -60.04 -31.22
C PHE A 423 19.48 -59.47 -30.20
N ILE A 424 19.32 -60.13 -29.04
CA ILE A 424 18.43 -59.65 -27.99
C ILE A 424 18.94 -58.34 -27.39
N ARG A 425 20.24 -58.23 -27.09
CA ARG A 425 20.83 -56.98 -26.56
C ARG A 425 20.71 -55.80 -27.53
N GLU A 426 20.92 -56.03 -28.82
CA GLU A 426 20.78 -55.00 -29.85
C GLU A 426 19.34 -54.47 -29.90
N GLU A 427 18.34 -55.36 -29.88
CA GLU A 427 16.92 -55.00 -29.81
C GLU A 427 16.57 -54.28 -28.49
N GLU A 428 17.02 -54.79 -27.35
CA GLU A 428 16.78 -54.18 -26.02
C GLU A 428 17.33 -52.75 -25.94
N THR A 429 18.53 -52.54 -26.47
CA THR A 429 19.17 -51.21 -26.51
C THR A 429 18.36 -50.24 -27.38
N ALA A 430 17.96 -50.67 -28.58
CA ALA A 430 17.15 -49.84 -29.47
C ALA A 430 15.77 -49.53 -28.89
N ARG A 431 15.12 -50.51 -28.26
CA ARG A 431 13.83 -50.34 -27.57
C ARG A 431 13.96 -49.39 -26.38
N SER A 432 15.00 -49.54 -25.57
CA SER A 432 15.31 -48.64 -24.46
C SER A 432 15.45 -47.19 -24.93
N GLN A 433 16.17 -46.94 -26.03
CA GLN A 433 16.28 -45.59 -26.60
C GLN A 433 14.94 -45.02 -27.07
N ALA A 434 14.10 -45.85 -27.71
CA ALA A 434 12.76 -45.46 -28.13
C ALA A 434 11.86 -45.12 -26.93
N MET A 435 11.87 -45.94 -25.88
CA MET A 435 11.12 -45.69 -24.64
C MET A 435 11.57 -44.41 -23.94
N LYS A 436 12.88 -44.14 -23.85
CA LYS A 436 13.39 -42.89 -23.25
C LYS A 436 12.90 -41.64 -24.00
N ARG A 437 12.87 -41.69 -25.34
CA ARG A 437 12.33 -40.60 -26.17
C ARG A 437 10.83 -40.44 -25.99
N PHE A 438 10.09 -41.56 -25.96
CA PHE A 438 8.66 -41.56 -25.69
C PHE A 438 8.36 -40.89 -24.34
N VAL A 439 9.01 -41.32 -23.25
CA VAL A 439 8.85 -40.73 -21.90
C VAL A 439 9.14 -39.23 -21.93
N SER A 440 10.27 -38.80 -22.49
CA SER A 440 10.63 -37.37 -22.54
C SER A 440 9.64 -36.53 -23.32
N THR A 441 9.08 -37.06 -24.41
CA THR A 441 8.14 -36.33 -25.27
C THR A 441 6.77 -36.27 -24.63
N GLN A 442 6.28 -37.43 -24.15
CA GLN A 442 4.95 -37.57 -23.60
C GLN A 442 4.73 -36.74 -22.33
N GLN A 443 5.76 -36.57 -21.50
CA GLN A 443 5.65 -35.71 -20.32
C GLN A 443 5.30 -34.27 -20.68
N ASN A 444 5.93 -33.71 -21.72
CA ASN A 444 5.68 -32.34 -22.15
C ASN A 444 4.36 -32.23 -22.92
N GLU A 445 4.08 -33.18 -23.82
CA GLU A 445 2.89 -33.17 -24.66
C GLU A 445 1.61 -33.28 -23.82
N VAL A 446 1.58 -34.18 -22.82
CA VAL A 446 0.43 -34.33 -21.93
C VAL A 446 0.15 -33.03 -21.18
N LEU A 447 1.17 -32.35 -20.67
CA LEU A 447 0.98 -31.09 -19.95
C LEU A 447 0.50 -29.96 -20.87
N ALA A 448 1.02 -29.88 -22.09
CA ALA A 448 0.62 -28.90 -23.08
C ALA A 448 -0.82 -29.10 -23.56
N VAL A 449 -1.17 -30.31 -23.97
CA VAL A 449 -2.52 -30.67 -24.44
C VAL A 449 -3.53 -30.55 -23.30
N THR A 450 -3.21 -31.01 -22.09
CA THR A 450 -4.08 -30.85 -20.91
C THR A 450 -4.34 -29.37 -20.61
N SER A 451 -3.29 -28.53 -20.62
CA SER A 451 -3.45 -27.08 -20.38
C SER A 451 -4.31 -26.40 -21.45
N ARG A 452 -4.14 -26.76 -22.73
CA ARG A 452 -4.98 -26.29 -23.85
C ARG A 452 -6.44 -26.71 -23.70
N TYR A 453 -6.69 -27.96 -23.32
CA TYR A 453 -8.06 -28.43 -23.13
C TYR A 453 -8.71 -27.78 -21.89
N ILE A 454 -7.94 -27.43 -20.84
CA ILE A 454 -8.46 -26.70 -19.69
C ILE A 454 -8.91 -25.30 -20.10
N SER A 455 -8.13 -24.59 -20.92
CA SER A 455 -8.49 -23.25 -21.37
C SER A 455 -9.72 -23.24 -22.29
N GLN A 456 -10.00 -24.35 -22.99
CA GLN A 456 -11.13 -24.47 -23.92
C GLN A 456 -12.41 -25.03 -23.28
N LEU A 457 -12.29 -26.02 -22.39
CA LEU A 457 -13.42 -26.81 -21.87
C LEU A 457 -13.62 -26.70 -20.35
N GLY A 458 -12.64 -26.17 -19.62
CA GLY A 458 -12.63 -26.08 -18.16
C GLY A 458 -12.09 -27.34 -17.48
N ILE A 459 -11.64 -27.20 -16.23
CA ILE A 459 -10.90 -28.22 -15.48
C ILE A 459 -11.75 -29.49 -15.26
N LYS A 460 -13.04 -29.36 -14.94
CA LYS A 460 -13.90 -30.54 -14.69
C LYS A 460 -14.02 -31.47 -15.88
N VAL A 461 -14.14 -30.93 -17.10
CA VAL A 461 -14.20 -31.72 -18.33
C VAL A 461 -12.85 -32.41 -18.57
N VAL A 462 -11.74 -31.73 -18.29
CA VAL A 462 -10.40 -32.31 -18.47
C VAL A 462 -10.08 -33.38 -17.44
N VAL A 463 -10.51 -33.21 -16.19
CA VAL A 463 -10.41 -34.27 -15.17
C VAL A 463 -11.15 -35.53 -15.63
N GLU A 464 -12.31 -35.37 -16.26
CA GLU A 464 -13.07 -36.47 -16.84
C GLU A 464 -12.39 -37.07 -18.08
N LEU A 465 -11.82 -36.26 -18.96
CA LEU A 465 -11.00 -36.73 -20.10
C LEU A 465 -9.79 -37.56 -19.63
N LEU A 466 -9.10 -37.12 -18.57
CA LEU A 466 -7.99 -37.87 -17.99
C LEU A 466 -8.47 -39.17 -17.32
N ARG A 467 -9.67 -39.18 -16.72
CA ARG A 467 -10.28 -40.40 -16.17
C ARG A 467 -10.57 -41.40 -17.30
N MET A 468 -11.16 -40.93 -18.40
CA MET A 468 -11.39 -41.74 -19.60
C MET A 468 -10.08 -42.25 -20.20
N LEU A 469 -9.02 -41.43 -20.20
CA LEU A 469 -7.68 -41.84 -20.65
C LEU A 469 -7.10 -42.97 -19.78
N GLU A 470 -7.25 -42.88 -18.45
CA GLU A 470 -6.83 -43.96 -17.55
C GLU A 470 -7.55 -45.28 -17.87
N GLU A 471 -8.87 -45.23 -18.12
CA GLU A 471 -9.69 -46.41 -18.45
C GLU A 471 -9.32 -46.99 -19.81
N ASP A 472 -9.15 -46.14 -20.82
CA ASP A 472 -8.80 -46.50 -22.19
C ASP A 472 -7.42 -47.17 -22.24
N LEU A 473 -6.39 -46.56 -21.63
CA LEU A 473 -5.06 -47.16 -21.54
C LEU A 473 -5.07 -48.47 -20.74
N THR A 474 -5.88 -48.57 -19.68
CA THR A 474 -6.03 -49.83 -18.93
C THR A 474 -6.69 -50.92 -19.77
N SER A 475 -7.70 -50.58 -20.56
CA SER A 475 -8.32 -51.50 -21.52
C SER A 475 -7.31 -51.94 -22.58
N HIS A 476 -6.56 -51.00 -23.14
CA HIS A 476 -5.55 -51.27 -24.16
C HIS A 476 -4.48 -52.25 -23.68
N ARG A 477 -4.01 -52.11 -22.43
CA ARG A 477 -3.09 -53.07 -21.80
C ARG A 477 -3.65 -54.50 -21.82
N GLY A 478 -4.96 -54.67 -21.59
CA GLY A 478 -5.63 -55.96 -21.72
C GLY A 478 -5.55 -56.55 -23.12
N ASP A 479 -5.62 -55.72 -24.16
CA ASP A 479 -5.48 -56.15 -25.55
C ASP A 479 -4.01 -56.43 -25.93
N LEU A 480 -3.06 -55.64 -25.42
CA LEU A 480 -1.63 -55.93 -25.54
C LEU A 480 -1.28 -57.28 -24.90
N ALA A 481 -1.87 -57.59 -23.74
CA ALA A 481 -1.67 -58.87 -23.05
C ALA A 481 -2.19 -60.07 -23.85
N LYS A 482 -3.36 -59.95 -24.51
CA LYS A 482 -3.88 -60.99 -25.42
C LYS A 482 -2.93 -61.22 -26.59
N LYS A 483 -2.52 -60.15 -27.27
CA LYS A 483 -1.59 -60.21 -28.42
C LYS A 483 -0.22 -60.75 -28.03
N ARG A 484 0.29 -60.38 -26.86
CA ARG A 484 1.54 -60.93 -26.31
C ARG A 484 1.45 -62.45 -26.21
N ASN A 485 0.35 -62.98 -25.67
CA ASN A 485 0.18 -64.42 -25.51
C ASN A 485 0.08 -65.15 -26.86
N GLU A 486 -0.56 -64.55 -27.87
CA GLU A 486 -0.60 -65.07 -29.24
C GLU A 486 0.81 -65.14 -29.86
N TYR A 487 1.55 -64.04 -29.81
CA TYR A 487 2.93 -63.98 -30.33
C TYR A 487 3.87 -64.93 -29.58
N GLN A 488 3.73 -65.06 -28.26
CA GLN A 488 4.49 -66.05 -27.47
C GLN A 488 4.15 -67.47 -27.92
N GLY A 489 2.88 -67.77 -28.18
CA GLY A 489 2.45 -69.06 -28.71
C GLY A 489 3.10 -69.38 -30.07
N TRP A 490 3.09 -68.43 -31.00
CA TRP A 490 3.71 -68.59 -32.32
C TRP A 490 5.25 -68.68 -32.25
N ALA A 491 5.88 -67.94 -31.34
CA ALA A 491 7.32 -68.02 -31.10
C ALA A 491 7.73 -69.37 -30.49
N ASN A 492 6.96 -69.88 -29.52
CA ASN A 492 7.23 -71.15 -28.84
C ASN A 492 6.93 -72.38 -29.72
N GLY A 493 6.05 -72.24 -30.72
CA GLY A 493 5.75 -73.28 -31.71
C GLY A 493 6.88 -73.55 -32.73
N HIS A 494 8.01 -72.84 -32.64
CA HIS A 494 9.08 -72.85 -33.64
C HIS A 494 9.53 -74.25 -34.07
N ALA A 495 9.78 -75.17 -33.12
CA ALA A 495 10.29 -76.51 -33.44
C ALA A 495 9.29 -77.32 -34.29
N GLY A 496 8.00 -77.20 -33.97
CA GLY A 496 6.92 -77.81 -34.75
C GLY A 496 6.80 -77.20 -36.15
N SER A 497 6.80 -75.86 -36.25
CA SER A 497 6.69 -75.16 -37.53
C SER A 497 7.89 -75.38 -38.45
N ILE A 498 9.11 -75.42 -37.90
CA ILE A 498 10.35 -75.75 -38.62
C ILE A 498 10.28 -77.18 -39.15
N ALA A 499 9.87 -78.14 -38.31
CA ALA A 499 9.71 -79.53 -38.72
C ALA A 499 8.64 -79.69 -39.83
N THR A 500 7.52 -78.96 -39.74
CA THR A 500 6.48 -78.95 -40.78
C THR A 500 6.99 -78.43 -42.12
N ALA A 501 7.76 -77.34 -42.16
CA ALA A 501 8.35 -76.87 -43.42
C ALA A 501 9.28 -77.89 -44.07
N LEU A 502 10.01 -78.66 -43.26
CA LEU A 502 10.91 -79.71 -43.73
C LEU A 502 10.17 -80.98 -44.20
N GLN A 503 8.88 -81.17 -43.88
CA GLN A 503 8.10 -82.32 -44.37
C GLN A 503 7.94 -82.34 -45.90
N ALA A 504 8.12 -81.21 -46.58
CA ALA A 504 8.09 -81.12 -48.04
C ALA A 504 9.15 -82.02 -48.73
N VAL A 505 10.19 -82.44 -48.00
CA VAL A 505 11.26 -83.33 -48.48
C VAL A 505 11.29 -84.68 -47.74
N GLN A 506 10.16 -85.07 -47.13
CA GLN A 506 10.01 -86.33 -46.39
C GLN A 506 10.28 -87.53 -47.32
N GLY A 507 11.20 -88.41 -46.89
CA GLY A 507 11.62 -89.60 -47.66
C GLY A 507 12.98 -89.44 -48.38
N GLN A 508 13.58 -88.24 -48.39
CA GLN A 508 14.96 -88.06 -48.88
C GLN A 508 15.98 -88.40 -47.78
N GLU A 509 16.95 -89.27 -48.07
CA GLU A 509 18.00 -89.65 -47.10
C GLU A 509 19.02 -88.52 -46.84
N SER A 510 19.19 -87.59 -47.80
CA SER A 510 20.10 -86.44 -47.68
C SER A 510 19.53 -85.21 -48.39
N VAL A 511 19.31 -84.14 -47.64
CA VAL A 511 18.77 -82.85 -48.11
C VAL A 511 19.91 -81.85 -48.24
N ARG A 512 20.10 -81.32 -49.47
CA ARG A 512 21.15 -80.34 -49.77
C ARG A 512 20.85 -78.95 -49.21
N VAL A 513 21.90 -78.16 -49.02
CA VAL A 513 21.82 -76.77 -48.50
C VAL A 513 21.00 -75.84 -49.40
N ASP A 514 21.02 -76.06 -50.72
CA ASP A 514 20.30 -75.25 -51.73
C ASP A 514 18.82 -75.64 -51.88
N ASN A 515 18.30 -76.55 -51.04
CA ASN A 515 16.92 -76.98 -51.11
C ASN A 515 15.96 -75.89 -50.58
N PRO A 516 14.90 -75.52 -51.33
CA PRO A 516 13.91 -74.54 -50.89
C PRO A 516 13.26 -74.84 -49.52
N ALA A 517 13.14 -76.12 -49.13
CA ALA A 517 12.61 -76.51 -47.82
C ALA A 517 13.50 -76.05 -46.66
N VAL A 518 14.83 -76.01 -46.85
CA VAL A 518 15.78 -75.52 -45.84
C VAL A 518 15.68 -74.00 -45.71
N SER A 519 15.67 -73.27 -46.82
CA SER A 519 15.47 -71.81 -46.82
C SER A 519 14.12 -71.42 -46.21
N SER A 520 13.05 -72.18 -46.50
CA SER A 520 11.71 -71.99 -45.92
C SER A 520 11.70 -72.25 -44.41
N ALA A 521 12.37 -73.29 -43.93
CA ALA A 521 12.49 -73.58 -42.51
C ALA A 521 13.23 -72.48 -41.73
N ILE A 522 14.25 -71.87 -42.33
CA ILE A 522 14.98 -70.75 -41.74
C ILE A 522 14.16 -69.45 -41.80
N GLU A 523 13.36 -69.25 -42.84
CA GLU A 523 12.38 -68.16 -42.91
C GLU A 523 11.32 -68.26 -41.81
N ILE A 524 10.85 -69.47 -41.51
CA ILE A 524 9.99 -69.71 -40.34
C ILE A 524 10.72 -69.39 -39.05
N ALA A 525 11.98 -69.79 -38.89
CA ALA A 525 12.77 -69.44 -37.71
C ALA A 525 12.92 -67.91 -37.55
N ARG A 526 13.16 -67.17 -38.65
CA ARG A 526 13.18 -65.70 -38.67
C ARG A 526 11.82 -65.11 -38.25
N THR A 527 10.73 -65.69 -38.74
CA THR A 527 9.36 -65.25 -38.42
C THR A 527 9.01 -65.51 -36.95
N CYS A 528 9.36 -66.69 -36.42
CA CYS A 528 9.21 -67.00 -34.99
C CYS A 528 10.05 -66.07 -34.12
N PHE A 529 11.25 -65.69 -34.57
CA PHE A 529 12.09 -64.72 -33.87
C PHE A 529 11.45 -63.33 -33.88
N TYR A 530 10.88 -62.89 -35.00
CA TYR A 530 10.09 -61.66 -35.05
C TYR A 530 8.93 -61.67 -34.04
N TYR A 531 8.17 -62.77 -33.95
CA TYR A 531 7.12 -62.91 -32.94
C TYR A 531 7.66 -62.90 -31.51
N HIS A 532 8.84 -63.48 -31.27
CA HIS A 532 9.52 -63.38 -29.98
C HIS A 532 9.84 -61.92 -29.62
N LEU A 533 10.36 -61.14 -30.56
CA LEU A 533 10.67 -59.72 -30.36
C LEU A 533 9.39 -58.87 -30.17
N GLU A 534 8.30 -59.17 -30.90
CA GLU A 534 7.00 -58.51 -30.69
C GLU A 534 6.44 -58.81 -29.30
N ALA A 535 6.49 -60.06 -28.83
CA ALA A 535 6.06 -60.40 -27.49
C ALA A 535 6.85 -59.65 -26.39
N GLN A 536 8.16 -59.47 -26.56
CA GLN A 536 8.98 -58.67 -25.65
C GLN A 536 8.62 -57.17 -25.71
N LEU A 537 8.40 -56.63 -26.91
CA LEU A 537 7.95 -55.24 -27.09
C LEU A 537 6.63 -54.98 -26.36
N LEU A 538 5.64 -55.86 -26.55
CA LEU A 538 4.34 -55.75 -25.89
C LEU A 538 4.46 -55.85 -24.37
N THR A 539 5.40 -56.65 -23.86
CA THR A 539 5.66 -56.77 -22.41
C THR A 539 6.25 -55.48 -21.84
N ALA A 540 7.25 -54.90 -22.51
CA ALA A 540 7.84 -53.63 -22.11
C ALA A 540 6.84 -52.47 -22.22
N THR A 541 6.03 -52.45 -23.28
CA THR A 541 5.00 -51.42 -23.49
C THR A 541 3.90 -51.50 -22.44
N ASP A 542 3.40 -52.70 -22.12
CA ASP A 542 2.41 -52.92 -21.05
C ASP A 542 2.93 -52.41 -19.69
N ALA A 543 4.18 -52.73 -19.34
CA ALA A 543 4.80 -52.25 -18.11
C ALA A 543 5.01 -50.72 -18.09
N LEU A 544 5.39 -50.12 -19.23
CA LEU A 544 5.54 -48.67 -19.34
C LEU A 544 4.19 -47.95 -19.23
N LEU A 545 3.13 -48.47 -19.84
CA LEU A 545 1.79 -47.92 -19.76
C LEU A 545 1.19 -48.07 -18.36
N GLU A 546 1.41 -49.20 -17.69
CA GLU A 546 1.04 -49.39 -16.29
C GLU A 546 1.62 -48.29 -15.41
N ASP A 547 2.91 -48.06 -15.58
CA ASP A 547 3.65 -47.07 -14.82
C ASP A 547 3.22 -45.65 -15.17
N MET A 548 3.04 -45.31 -16.44
CA MET A 548 2.54 -44.00 -16.89
C MET A 548 1.14 -43.70 -16.33
N VAL A 549 0.22 -44.67 -16.34
CA VAL A 549 -1.12 -44.50 -15.77
C VAL A 549 -1.05 -44.26 -14.27
N ALA A 550 -0.27 -45.07 -13.54
CA ALA A 550 -0.20 -45.01 -12.09
C ALA A 550 0.61 -43.82 -11.55
N ASN A 551 1.68 -43.44 -12.23
CA ASN A 551 2.71 -42.52 -11.73
C ASN A 551 2.83 -41.21 -12.51
N PHE A 552 2.03 -41.00 -13.57
CA PHE A 552 1.99 -39.75 -14.32
C PHE A 552 0.56 -39.24 -14.57
N ILE A 553 -0.28 -40.01 -15.26
CA ILE A 553 -1.66 -39.58 -15.62
C ILE A 553 -2.56 -39.45 -14.39
N ARG A 554 -2.58 -40.44 -13.51
CA ARG A 554 -3.39 -40.38 -12.28
C ARG A 554 -2.97 -39.25 -11.34
N PRO A 555 -1.67 -39.06 -11.02
CA PRO A 555 -1.23 -37.91 -10.24
C PRO A 555 -1.63 -36.56 -10.86
N LEU A 556 -1.60 -36.43 -12.19
CA LEU A 556 -2.05 -35.22 -12.88
C LEU A 556 -3.54 -34.97 -12.67
N ARG A 557 -4.38 -36.00 -12.88
CA ARG A 557 -5.83 -35.90 -12.67
C ARG A 557 -6.17 -35.55 -11.23
N GLU A 558 -5.52 -36.20 -10.25
CA GLU A 558 -5.74 -35.96 -8.82
C GLU A 558 -5.30 -34.55 -8.40
N ALA A 559 -4.17 -34.07 -8.93
CA ALA A 559 -3.70 -32.71 -8.68
C ALA A 559 -4.67 -31.66 -9.23
N LEU A 560 -5.17 -31.85 -10.46
CA LEU A 560 -6.16 -30.95 -11.07
C LEU A 560 -7.49 -30.94 -10.32
N PHE A 561 -8.02 -32.12 -9.96
CA PHE A 561 -9.25 -32.23 -9.17
C PHE A 561 -9.13 -31.54 -7.81
N SER A 562 -8.02 -31.77 -7.11
CA SER A 562 -7.79 -31.17 -5.79
C SER A 562 -7.62 -29.65 -5.88
N SER A 563 -6.92 -29.18 -6.91
CA SER A 563 -6.61 -27.76 -7.10
C SER A 563 -7.81 -26.95 -7.58
N GLU A 564 -8.68 -27.54 -8.40
CA GLU A 564 -9.97 -26.96 -8.76
C GLU A 564 -10.85 -26.73 -7.52
N GLY A 565 -10.96 -27.75 -6.67
CA GLY A 565 -11.69 -27.63 -5.40
C GLY A 565 -11.06 -26.59 -4.45
N ALA A 566 -9.74 -26.43 -4.47
CA ALA A 566 -9.05 -25.40 -3.71
C ALA A 566 -9.32 -23.99 -4.26
N LEU A 567 -9.21 -23.81 -5.58
CA LEU A 567 -9.49 -22.53 -6.25
C LEU A 567 -10.94 -22.10 -6.02
N LEU A 568 -11.91 -23.01 -6.17
CA LEU A 568 -13.33 -22.78 -5.86
C LEU A 568 -13.54 -22.29 -4.41
N LYS A 569 -12.87 -22.92 -3.45
CA LYS A 569 -12.94 -22.49 -2.04
C LYS A 569 -12.36 -21.09 -1.85
N VAL A 570 -11.19 -20.81 -2.45
CA VAL A 570 -10.54 -19.51 -2.34
C VAL A 570 -11.47 -18.42 -2.89
N ILE A 571 -12.04 -18.61 -4.09
CA ILE A 571 -12.95 -17.62 -4.70
C ILE A 571 -14.27 -17.41 -3.94
N ALA A 572 -14.74 -18.42 -3.20
CA ALA A 572 -15.96 -18.32 -2.39
C ALA A 572 -15.74 -17.62 -1.04
N ILE A 573 -14.49 -17.54 -0.55
CA ILE A 573 -14.15 -16.90 0.72
C ILE A 573 -13.96 -15.39 0.49
N SER A 574 -14.73 -14.56 1.21
CA SER A 574 -14.64 -13.09 1.11
C SER A 574 -13.35 -12.51 1.75
N THR A 575 -12.75 -13.22 2.71
CA THR A 575 -11.51 -12.83 3.42
C THR A 575 -10.70 -14.06 3.84
N SER A 576 -9.42 -14.11 3.48
CA SER A 576 -8.50 -15.19 3.90
C SER A 576 -8.02 -15.00 5.36
N ASP A 577 -7.49 -16.06 5.98
CA ASP A 577 -6.89 -16.04 7.33
C ASP A 577 -5.74 -15.00 7.47
N ASP A 578 -5.10 -14.63 6.36
CA ASP A 578 -4.04 -13.61 6.28
C ASP A 578 -4.57 -12.17 6.11
N SER A 579 -5.87 -11.91 6.31
CA SER A 579 -6.53 -10.61 6.14
C SER A 579 -6.49 -10.02 4.72
N LYS A 580 -6.03 -10.77 3.71
CA LYS A 580 -6.14 -10.38 2.31
C LYS A 580 -7.59 -10.57 1.86
N GLN A 581 -8.22 -9.47 1.45
CA GLN A 581 -9.54 -9.47 0.85
C GLN A 581 -9.48 -10.18 -0.51
N ASN A 582 -10.36 -11.16 -0.72
CA ASN A 582 -10.51 -11.73 -2.04
C ASN A 582 -11.27 -10.75 -2.93
N LEU A 583 -10.62 -10.26 -3.99
CA LEU A 583 -11.19 -9.28 -4.91
C LEU A 583 -11.85 -9.91 -6.13
N TYR A 584 -11.85 -11.25 -6.25
CA TYR A 584 -12.40 -11.97 -7.40
C TYR A 584 -13.85 -11.55 -7.74
N GLU A 585 -14.71 -11.40 -6.75
CA GLU A 585 -16.11 -10.95 -6.95
C GLU A 585 -16.23 -9.47 -7.36
N ALA A 586 -15.23 -8.65 -7.04
CA ALA A 586 -15.20 -7.24 -7.43
C ALA A 586 -14.60 -7.03 -8.83
N TRP A 587 -13.94 -8.04 -9.41
CA TRP A 587 -13.32 -7.95 -10.73
C TRP A 587 -14.38 -7.87 -11.84
N PRO A 588 -14.18 -7.02 -12.87
CA PRO A 588 -15.13 -6.88 -13.96
C PRO A 588 -15.33 -8.19 -14.72
N LYS A 589 -16.59 -8.51 -15.06
CA LYS A 589 -16.89 -9.64 -15.94
C LYS A 589 -16.63 -9.31 -17.41
N PHE A 590 -16.52 -10.36 -18.23
CA PHE A 590 -16.29 -10.17 -19.66
C PHE A 590 -17.43 -9.46 -20.39
N ASP A 591 -18.68 -9.73 -20.06
CA ASP A 591 -19.87 -9.12 -20.69
C ASP A 591 -20.26 -7.77 -20.05
N GLN A 592 -19.54 -7.35 -19.01
CA GLN A 592 -19.84 -6.12 -18.29
C GLN A 592 -19.45 -4.88 -19.10
N GLU A 593 -20.45 -4.10 -19.53
CA GLU A 593 -20.25 -2.83 -20.25
C GLU A 593 -20.09 -1.63 -19.30
N THR A 594 -20.36 -1.79 -18.01
CA THR A 594 -20.18 -0.71 -17.02
C THR A 594 -18.85 -0.82 -16.31
N VAL A 595 -18.14 0.29 -16.13
CA VAL A 595 -16.88 0.32 -15.37
C VAL A 595 -17.16 0.49 -13.88
N PRO A 596 -16.68 -0.42 -13.01
CA PRO A 596 -16.82 -0.28 -11.57
C PRO A 596 -16.24 1.04 -11.03
N ALA A 597 -16.87 1.56 -9.97
CA ALA A 597 -16.50 2.86 -9.38
C ALA A 597 -15.04 2.93 -8.91
N GLN A 598 -14.41 1.80 -8.58
CA GLN A 598 -13.01 1.72 -8.15
C GLN A 598 -12.01 2.15 -9.23
N PHE A 599 -12.37 2.05 -10.51
CA PHE A 599 -11.51 2.49 -11.63
C PHE A 599 -11.78 3.93 -12.06
N LYS A 600 -12.77 4.61 -11.47
CA LYS A 600 -13.04 6.02 -11.74
C LYS A 600 -11.96 6.89 -11.09
N ALA A 601 -11.58 7.94 -11.80
CA ALA A 601 -10.63 8.92 -11.30
C ALA A 601 -11.16 9.66 -10.07
N ALA A 602 -10.26 10.10 -9.20
CA ALA A 602 -10.62 10.99 -8.11
C ALA A 602 -11.07 12.37 -8.66
N PRO A 603 -11.83 13.18 -7.90
CA PRO A 603 -12.30 14.50 -8.35
C PRO A 603 -11.23 15.47 -8.84
N ASN A 604 -9.96 15.29 -8.44
CA ASN A 604 -8.82 16.10 -8.84
C ASN A 604 -7.92 15.43 -9.90
N GLU A 605 -8.34 14.30 -10.45
CA GLU A 605 -7.66 13.60 -11.53
C GLU A 605 -8.53 13.62 -12.78
N PHE A 606 -8.00 14.23 -13.84
CA PHE A 606 -8.70 14.48 -15.08
C PHE A 606 -8.13 13.60 -16.17
N LEU A 607 -8.91 12.62 -16.60
CA LEU A 607 -8.49 11.67 -17.62
C LEU A 607 -8.72 12.24 -19.03
N LEU A 608 -7.72 12.05 -19.89
CA LEU A 608 -7.82 12.31 -21.32
C LEU A 608 -8.64 11.24 -22.05
N ILE A 609 -8.69 10.04 -21.48
CA ILE A 609 -9.48 8.92 -21.97
C ILE A 609 -10.49 8.58 -20.89
N GLU A 610 -11.76 8.75 -21.24
CA GLU A 610 -12.86 8.61 -20.29
C GLU A 610 -13.04 7.15 -19.89
N THR A 611 -13.27 6.90 -18.60
CA THR A 611 -13.41 5.53 -18.09
C THR A 611 -14.53 4.76 -18.77
N ASP A 612 -15.61 5.44 -19.16
CA ASP A 612 -16.76 4.80 -19.81
C ASP A 612 -16.43 4.24 -21.20
N THR A 613 -15.30 4.62 -21.79
CA THR A 613 -14.80 4.06 -23.05
C THR A 613 -13.99 2.77 -22.87
N TYR A 614 -13.55 2.45 -21.64
CA TYR A 614 -12.65 1.32 -21.37
C TYR A 614 -13.16 -0.04 -21.90
N PRO A 615 -14.47 -0.39 -21.83
CA PRO A 615 -14.94 -1.65 -22.40
C PRO A 615 -14.70 -1.76 -23.91
N THR A 616 -14.84 -0.65 -24.64
CA THR A 616 -14.64 -0.59 -26.10
C THR A 616 -13.15 -0.63 -26.44
N GLU A 617 -12.34 0.14 -25.72
CA GLU A 617 -10.87 0.14 -25.85
C GLU A 617 -10.31 -1.26 -25.57
N PHE A 618 -10.79 -1.93 -24.51
CA PHE A 618 -10.39 -3.28 -24.16
C PHE A 618 -10.66 -4.29 -25.30
N LYS A 619 -11.88 -4.29 -25.87
CA LYS A 619 -12.23 -5.20 -26.97
C LYS A 619 -11.35 -4.97 -28.20
N THR A 620 -11.09 -3.70 -28.53
CA THR A 620 -10.23 -3.31 -29.65
C THR A 620 -8.82 -3.82 -29.43
N LEU A 621 -8.22 -3.52 -28.29
CA LEU A 621 -6.84 -3.91 -27.98
C LEU A 621 -6.64 -5.42 -27.87
N ILE A 622 -7.59 -6.16 -27.32
CA ILE A 622 -7.57 -7.63 -27.33
C ILE A 622 -7.53 -8.15 -28.76
N THR A 623 -8.38 -7.61 -29.63
CA THR A 623 -8.46 -8.03 -31.04
C THR A 623 -7.20 -7.69 -31.81
N GLU A 624 -6.62 -6.51 -31.58
CA GLU A 624 -5.45 -6.05 -32.32
C GLU A 624 -4.13 -6.65 -31.81
N SER A 625 -4.11 -7.17 -30.58
CA SER A 625 -2.91 -7.75 -29.95
C SER A 625 -2.73 -9.24 -30.24
N VAL A 626 -3.71 -9.91 -30.84
CA VAL A 626 -3.58 -11.28 -31.34
C VAL A 626 -3.22 -11.29 -32.83
N ALA A 627 -2.64 -12.41 -33.29
CA ALA A 627 -2.30 -12.60 -34.71
C ALA A 627 -3.51 -12.39 -35.63
N ALA A 628 -3.29 -11.78 -36.80
CA ALA A 628 -4.36 -11.39 -37.72
C ALA A 628 -5.32 -12.53 -38.09
N ALA A 629 -4.78 -13.75 -38.27
CA ALA A 629 -5.57 -14.95 -38.59
C ALA A 629 -6.51 -15.40 -37.46
N ARG A 630 -6.28 -14.96 -36.22
CA ARG A 630 -7.01 -15.37 -35.02
C ARG A 630 -7.99 -14.30 -34.49
N ARG A 631 -8.07 -13.13 -35.13
CA ARG A 631 -8.86 -11.98 -34.66
C ARG A 631 -10.36 -12.27 -34.48
N ALA A 632 -10.94 -13.13 -35.32
CA ALA A 632 -12.35 -13.50 -35.21
C ALA A 632 -12.69 -14.15 -33.86
N ASN A 633 -11.72 -14.82 -33.23
CA ASN A 633 -11.84 -15.47 -31.92
C ASN A 633 -10.78 -14.93 -30.96
N ALA A 634 -10.48 -13.63 -31.03
CA ALA A 634 -9.38 -13.03 -30.28
C ALA A 634 -9.47 -13.29 -28.77
N PHE A 635 -10.68 -13.19 -28.21
CA PHE A 635 -10.85 -13.34 -26.77
C PHE A 635 -10.53 -14.74 -26.25
N PRO A 636 -11.12 -15.84 -26.76
CA PRO A 636 -10.68 -17.20 -26.40
C PRO A 636 -9.18 -17.42 -26.57
N VAL A 637 -8.58 -16.83 -27.62
CA VAL A 637 -7.13 -16.92 -27.86
C VAL A 637 -6.33 -16.23 -26.76
N VAL A 638 -6.78 -15.07 -26.25
CA VAL A 638 -6.13 -14.42 -25.11
C VAL A 638 -6.25 -15.26 -23.84
N ILE A 639 -7.40 -15.89 -23.59
CA ILE A 639 -7.56 -16.77 -22.43
C ILE A 639 -6.63 -17.99 -22.54
N ASP A 640 -6.55 -18.61 -23.72
CA ASP A 640 -5.59 -19.68 -24.00
C ASP A 640 -4.15 -19.20 -23.74
N GLU A 641 -3.74 -18.05 -24.27
CA GLU A 641 -2.39 -17.49 -24.07
C GLU A 641 -2.08 -17.15 -22.60
N VAL A 642 -3.05 -16.60 -21.86
CA VAL A 642 -2.90 -16.27 -20.43
C VAL A 642 -2.83 -17.50 -19.54
N LEU A 643 -3.52 -18.58 -19.89
CA LEU A 643 -3.47 -19.83 -19.13
C LEU A 643 -2.21 -20.64 -19.49
N MET A 644 -1.93 -20.81 -20.78
CA MET A 644 -0.83 -21.66 -21.27
C MET A 644 0.55 -21.02 -21.14
N GLY A 645 0.66 -19.69 -21.20
CA GLY A 645 1.92 -18.97 -21.08
C GLY A 645 2.94 -19.41 -22.12
N LYS A 646 4.13 -19.87 -21.68
CA LYS A 646 5.24 -20.30 -22.56
C LYS A 646 4.91 -21.45 -23.50
N LEU A 647 3.79 -22.15 -23.27
CA LEU A 647 3.31 -23.24 -24.13
C LEU A 647 2.51 -22.73 -25.35
N ALA A 648 2.03 -21.49 -25.30
CA ALA A 648 1.31 -20.83 -26.41
C ALA A 648 2.05 -19.60 -26.96
N LEU A 649 3.05 -19.11 -26.23
CA LEU A 649 3.77 -17.87 -26.51
C LEU A 649 5.28 -18.08 -26.51
N ASP A 650 5.90 -17.84 -27.65
CA ASP A 650 7.35 -17.95 -27.84
C ASP A 650 8.10 -16.64 -27.47
N ASP A 651 7.37 -15.54 -27.28
CA ASP A 651 7.89 -14.18 -27.08
C ASP A 651 7.94 -13.72 -25.61
N LEU A 652 7.69 -14.64 -24.66
CA LEU A 652 7.77 -14.33 -23.23
C LEU A 652 9.23 -14.24 -22.76
N GLU A 653 9.56 -13.15 -22.06
CA GLU A 653 10.85 -13.00 -21.41
C GLU A 653 10.98 -14.07 -20.30
N PRO A 654 12.13 -14.77 -20.17
CA PRO A 654 12.27 -15.91 -19.24
C PRO A 654 11.89 -15.62 -17.79
N GLU A 655 12.16 -14.40 -17.32
CA GLU A 655 11.85 -13.96 -15.95
C GLU A 655 10.35 -13.74 -15.71
N SER A 656 9.59 -13.53 -16.79
CA SER A 656 8.15 -13.31 -16.77
C SER A 656 7.37 -14.48 -17.34
N ALA A 657 8.02 -15.59 -17.71
CA ALA A 657 7.38 -16.73 -18.30
C ALA A 657 6.61 -17.54 -17.25
N TRP A 658 5.43 -18.04 -17.62
CA TRP A 658 4.61 -18.91 -16.77
C TRP A 658 4.08 -20.11 -17.56
N GLN A 659 3.48 -21.06 -16.84
CA GLN A 659 2.67 -22.14 -17.40
C GLN A 659 1.52 -22.45 -16.42
N LEU A 660 0.48 -23.13 -16.91
CA LEU A 660 -0.67 -23.45 -16.07
C LEU A 660 -0.35 -24.48 -15.00
N ILE A 661 0.35 -25.54 -15.40
CA ILE A 661 0.67 -26.71 -14.59
C ILE A 661 2.19 -26.77 -14.46
N ASP A 662 2.69 -26.60 -13.24
CA ASP A 662 4.10 -26.76 -12.93
C ASP A 662 4.40 -28.18 -12.48
N THR A 663 5.63 -28.65 -12.75
CA THR A 663 6.09 -29.98 -12.36
C THR A 663 7.14 -29.82 -11.27
N SER A 664 6.76 -30.07 -10.01
CA SER A 664 7.71 -30.03 -8.89
C SER A 664 8.54 -31.30 -8.78
N LYS A 665 8.03 -32.41 -9.31
CA LYS A 665 8.73 -33.67 -9.47
C LYS A 665 8.35 -34.31 -10.80
N GLU A 666 9.35 -34.59 -11.64
CA GLU A 666 9.14 -35.34 -12.88
C GLU A 666 8.85 -36.82 -12.61
N TRP A 667 8.16 -37.47 -13.55
CA TRP A 667 7.95 -38.91 -13.51
C TRP A 667 9.22 -39.61 -14.00
N ILE A 668 9.72 -40.52 -13.17
CA ILE A 668 10.89 -41.34 -13.49
C ILE A 668 10.43 -42.79 -13.53
N PRO A 669 10.44 -43.44 -14.71
CA PRO A 669 9.82 -44.74 -14.87
C PRO A 669 10.36 -45.83 -13.94
N VAL A 670 9.48 -46.77 -13.56
CA VAL A 670 9.86 -47.95 -12.76
C VAL A 670 10.86 -48.81 -13.51
N ASP A 671 10.62 -49.08 -14.80
CA ASP A 671 11.58 -49.78 -15.67
C ASP A 671 12.82 -48.90 -15.89
N ARG A 672 13.97 -49.41 -15.43
CA ARG A 672 15.25 -48.73 -15.56
C ARG A 672 15.62 -48.45 -17.01
N SER A 673 15.23 -49.32 -17.93
CA SER A 673 15.53 -49.18 -19.37
C SER A 673 14.76 -48.05 -20.03
N ALA A 674 13.65 -47.56 -19.43
CA ALA A 674 12.89 -46.42 -19.92
C ALA A 674 13.32 -45.08 -19.29
N ARG A 675 14.23 -45.08 -18.31
CA ARG A 675 14.69 -43.85 -17.63
C ARG A 675 15.65 -43.05 -18.50
N ILE A 676 15.43 -41.73 -18.57
CA ILE A 676 16.33 -40.81 -19.28
C ILE A 676 17.75 -40.90 -18.70
N ASP A 677 17.86 -40.84 -17.36
CA ASP A 677 19.08 -41.15 -16.62
C ASP A 677 18.88 -42.42 -15.77
N GLU A 678 19.63 -43.47 -16.10
CA GLU A 678 19.54 -44.78 -15.45
C GLU A 678 20.08 -44.81 -14.01
N SER A 679 20.75 -43.74 -13.56
CA SER A 679 21.20 -43.58 -12.18
C SER A 679 20.11 -43.08 -11.24
N GLN A 680 19.05 -42.46 -11.79
CA GLN A 680 17.95 -41.93 -11.01
C GLN A 680 17.08 -43.04 -10.40
N SER A 681 16.59 -42.79 -9.19
CA SER A 681 15.58 -43.64 -8.55
C SER A 681 14.21 -43.39 -9.19
N ASN A 682 13.37 -44.44 -9.29
CA ASN A 682 12.00 -44.27 -9.78
C ASN A 682 11.23 -43.28 -8.90
N GLN A 683 10.28 -42.57 -9.50
CA GLN A 683 9.53 -41.53 -8.81
C GLN A 683 8.21 -41.24 -9.54
N SER A 684 7.15 -41.06 -8.76
CA SER A 684 5.86 -40.56 -9.24
C SER A 684 5.91 -39.05 -9.49
N ALA A 685 5.26 -38.57 -10.56
CA ALA A 685 5.20 -37.14 -10.82
C ALA A 685 4.40 -36.41 -9.75
N ARG A 686 4.79 -35.16 -9.50
CA ARG A 686 4.05 -34.22 -8.67
C ARG A 686 3.87 -32.92 -9.43
N PHE A 687 2.61 -32.50 -9.49
CA PHE A 687 2.22 -31.27 -10.18
C PHE A 687 1.78 -30.21 -9.18
N GLU A 688 1.96 -28.96 -9.59
CA GLU A 688 1.54 -27.78 -8.87
C GLU A 688 0.64 -26.94 -9.77
N PHE A 689 -0.44 -26.43 -9.19
CA PHE A 689 -1.42 -25.59 -9.85
C PHE A 689 -1.82 -24.48 -8.86
N SER A 690 -1.84 -23.23 -9.31
CA SER A 690 -2.16 -22.12 -8.43
C SER A 690 -3.66 -22.07 -8.11
N ALA A 691 -4.00 -22.16 -6.82
CA ALA A 691 -5.35 -21.94 -6.32
C ALA A 691 -5.64 -20.45 -6.00
N TYR A 692 -4.70 -19.55 -6.30
CA TYR A 692 -4.75 -18.14 -5.89
C TYR A 692 -5.07 -17.21 -7.09
N PRO A 693 -6.19 -16.47 -7.07
CA PRO A 693 -6.58 -15.55 -8.15
C PRO A 693 -5.51 -14.54 -8.54
N GLU A 694 -4.74 -14.03 -7.57
CA GLU A 694 -3.68 -13.05 -7.77
C GLU A 694 -2.57 -13.52 -8.72
N GLU A 695 -2.32 -14.82 -8.84
CA GLU A 695 -1.35 -15.35 -9.79
C GLU A 695 -1.86 -15.21 -11.23
N TYR A 696 -3.16 -15.40 -11.47
CA TYR A 696 -3.76 -15.19 -12.79
C TYR A 696 -3.81 -13.71 -13.17
N LEU A 697 -3.96 -12.82 -12.17
CA LEU A 697 -3.82 -11.38 -12.37
C LEU A 697 -2.42 -10.99 -12.85
N LYS A 698 -1.37 -11.55 -12.24
CA LYS A 698 0.03 -11.34 -12.69
C LYS A 698 0.27 -11.86 -14.11
N ARG A 699 -0.31 -13.01 -14.46
CA ARG A 699 -0.22 -13.58 -15.82
C ARG A 699 -0.90 -12.67 -16.85
N ALA A 700 -2.10 -12.17 -16.54
CA ALA A 700 -2.80 -11.20 -17.37
C ALA A 700 -1.99 -9.91 -17.57
N GLN A 701 -1.38 -9.39 -16.50
CA GLN A 701 -0.48 -8.22 -16.58
C GLN A 701 0.73 -8.50 -17.47
N SER A 702 1.39 -9.66 -17.29
CA SER A 702 2.55 -10.06 -18.08
C SER A 702 2.20 -10.22 -19.57
N TRP A 703 1.03 -10.79 -19.87
CA TRP A 703 0.51 -10.90 -21.24
C TRP A 703 0.31 -9.54 -21.92
N MET A 704 -0.22 -8.55 -21.20
CA MET A 704 -0.39 -7.18 -21.72
C MET A 704 0.93 -6.42 -21.87
N GLN A 705 1.97 -6.87 -21.17
CA GLN A 705 3.31 -6.28 -21.17
C GLN A 705 4.22 -6.85 -22.27
N ARG A 706 3.71 -7.71 -23.16
CA ARG A 706 4.49 -8.28 -24.27
C ARG A 706 4.90 -7.20 -25.28
N LYS A 707 6.20 -6.96 -25.37
CA LYS A 707 6.80 -5.94 -26.24
C LYS A 707 6.39 -6.17 -27.70
N GLY A 708 5.98 -5.10 -28.37
CA GLY A 708 5.58 -5.15 -29.78
C GLY A 708 4.08 -5.39 -30.01
N SER A 709 3.33 -5.87 -29.01
CA SER A 709 1.86 -5.95 -29.08
C SER A 709 1.21 -4.56 -29.10
N GLN A 710 -0.01 -4.47 -29.64
CA GLN A 710 -0.76 -3.20 -29.63
C GLN A 710 -1.19 -2.82 -28.21
N PHE A 711 -1.51 -3.80 -27.37
CA PHE A 711 -1.76 -3.59 -25.95
C PHE A 711 -0.58 -2.90 -25.26
N TYR A 712 0.64 -3.41 -25.47
CA TYR A 712 1.85 -2.82 -24.91
C TYR A 712 2.07 -1.38 -25.39
N ARG A 713 1.93 -1.13 -26.71
CA ARG A 713 2.09 0.21 -27.29
C ARG A 713 1.08 1.21 -26.73
N TYR A 714 -0.18 0.81 -26.61
CA TYR A 714 -1.24 1.63 -26.02
C TYR A 714 -0.96 1.95 -24.55
N LEU A 715 -0.56 0.94 -23.77
CA LEU A 715 -0.23 1.09 -22.35
C LEU A 715 0.99 1.98 -22.10
N HIS A 716 1.94 2.05 -23.03
CA HIS A 716 3.18 2.84 -22.88
C HIS A 716 3.19 4.14 -23.70
N GLN A 717 2.09 4.47 -24.38
CA GLN A 717 1.95 5.76 -25.05
C GLN A 717 2.04 6.89 -24.01
N ASP A 718 2.89 7.88 -24.28
CA ASP A 718 3.03 9.10 -23.48
C ASP A 718 2.08 10.20 -23.97
N ILE A 719 1.95 11.29 -23.20
CA ILE A 719 1.09 12.43 -23.58
C ILE A 719 1.55 13.06 -24.90
N ALA A 720 2.87 13.10 -25.15
CA ALA A 720 3.44 13.60 -26.39
C ALA A 720 2.96 12.78 -27.60
N GLY A 721 3.03 11.45 -27.52
CA GLY A 721 2.56 10.54 -28.56
C GLY A 721 1.03 10.50 -28.70
N TYR A 722 0.29 10.79 -27.63
CA TYR A 722 -1.18 10.95 -27.72
C TYR A 722 -1.58 12.20 -28.53
N LEU A 723 -0.76 13.26 -28.47
CA LEU A 723 -0.97 14.54 -29.15
C LEU A 723 -0.04 14.73 -30.37
N ASP A 724 0.51 13.65 -30.92
CA ASP A 724 1.47 13.72 -32.03
C ASP A 724 0.84 14.38 -33.26
N GLU A 725 1.46 15.46 -33.73
CA GLU A 725 0.98 16.24 -34.87
C GLU A 725 1.08 15.48 -36.20
N ASN A 726 1.85 14.38 -36.24
CA ASN A 726 1.97 13.50 -37.40
C ASN A 726 0.81 12.50 -37.55
N MET A 727 -0.17 12.53 -36.63
CA MET A 727 -1.36 11.69 -36.72
C MET A 727 -2.11 11.90 -38.04
N GLU A 728 -2.46 10.79 -38.71
CA GLU A 728 -3.19 10.81 -39.99
C GLU A 728 -4.60 11.38 -39.84
N ASP A 729 -5.32 10.99 -38.78
CA ASP A 729 -6.65 11.54 -38.48
C ASP A 729 -6.56 12.92 -37.81
N ARG A 730 -6.67 13.96 -38.64
CA ARG A 730 -6.64 15.35 -38.19
C ARG A 730 -7.83 15.74 -37.33
N ALA A 731 -9.00 15.13 -37.52
CA ALA A 731 -10.19 15.44 -36.72
C ALA A 731 -10.03 14.88 -35.30
N GLU A 732 -9.51 13.65 -35.18
CA GLU A 732 -9.17 13.04 -33.90
C GLU A 732 -8.13 13.87 -33.14
N LEU A 733 -7.03 14.27 -33.80
CA LEU A 733 -5.99 15.10 -33.19
C LEU A 733 -6.55 16.40 -32.60
N ILE A 734 -7.41 17.11 -33.34
CA ILE A 734 -8.05 18.35 -32.85
C ILE A 734 -8.91 18.06 -31.62
N GLY A 735 -9.69 16.97 -31.63
CA GLY A 735 -10.47 16.53 -30.48
C GLY A 735 -9.60 16.24 -29.26
N ARG A 736 -8.49 15.51 -29.43
CA ARG A 736 -7.52 15.20 -28.38
C ARG A 736 -6.89 16.47 -27.79
N GLN A 737 -6.51 17.43 -28.64
CA GLN A 737 -5.96 18.72 -28.22
C GLN A 737 -6.97 19.55 -27.40
N GLN A 738 -8.24 19.59 -27.80
CA GLN A 738 -9.29 20.29 -27.07
C GLN A 738 -9.57 19.63 -25.71
N THR A 739 -9.65 18.30 -25.68
CA THR A 739 -9.79 17.54 -24.43
C THR A 739 -8.59 17.79 -23.52
N PHE A 740 -7.36 17.76 -24.04
CA PHE A 740 -6.17 18.06 -23.27
C PHE A 740 -6.19 19.47 -22.68
N LYS A 741 -6.47 20.51 -23.48
CA LYS A 741 -6.57 21.90 -22.97
C LYS A 741 -7.61 22.00 -21.85
N ARG A 742 -8.79 21.39 -22.02
CA ARG A 742 -9.87 21.39 -21.03
C ARG A 742 -9.42 20.68 -19.75
N GLN A 743 -8.96 19.44 -19.84
CA GLN A 743 -8.58 18.64 -18.67
C GLN A 743 -7.35 19.22 -17.95
N LEU A 744 -6.38 19.79 -18.67
CA LEU A 744 -5.25 20.50 -18.07
C LEU A 744 -5.73 21.72 -17.27
N LYS A 745 -6.64 22.52 -17.83
CA LYS A 745 -7.20 23.68 -17.12
C LYS A 745 -7.91 23.26 -15.84
N GLU A 746 -8.74 22.23 -15.89
CA GLU A 746 -9.44 21.69 -14.71
C GLU A 746 -8.44 21.15 -13.69
N ALA A 747 -7.40 20.41 -14.11
CA ALA A 747 -6.35 19.92 -13.22
C ALA A 747 -5.57 21.04 -12.52
N LEU A 748 -5.28 22.14 -13.23
CA LEU A 748 -4.59 23.30 -12.66
C LEU A 748 -5.46 23.99 -11.60
N LEU A 749 -6.76 24.19 -11.86
CA LEU A 749 -7.70 24.77 -10.89
C LEU A 749 -7.92 23.84 -9.69
N ALA A 750 -8.08 22.54 -9.95
CA ALA A 750 -8.22 21.49 -8.96
C ALA A 750 -7.03 21.40 -7.99
N SER A 751 -5.84 21.78 -8.44
CA SER A 751 -4.61 21.72 -7.66
C SER A 751 -4.54 22.71 -6.51
N GLU A 752 -5.52 23.62 -6.37
CA GLU A 752 -5.60 24.56 -5.25
C GLU A 752 -5.48 23.82 -3.90
N PRO A 753 -4.73 24.35 -2.91
CA PRO A 753 -4.60 23.76 -1.59
C PRO A 753 -5.93 23.28 -1.01
N LEU A 754 -5.95 22.02 -0.55
CA LEU A 754 -7.16 21.37 -0.04
C LEU A 754 -7.49 21.88 1.36
N VAL A 755 -7.85 23.15 1.48
CA VAL A 755 -8.34 23.74 2.71
C VAL A 755 -9.26 24.90 2.36
N LYS A 756 -10.43 24.95 2.97
CA LYS A 756 -11.33 26.10 2.83
C LYS A 756 -10.85 27.24 3.69
N LEU A 757 -10.59 28.40 3.09
CA LEU A 757 -10.13 29.60 3.78
C LEU A 757 -11.26 30.64 3.96
N ASN A 758 -11.20 31.41 5.05
CA ASN A 758 -11.98 32.63 5.25
C ASN A 758 -11.21 33.83 4.65
N SER A 759 -11.66 34.32 3.49
CA SER A 759 -10.99 35.40 2.76
C SER A 759 -10.90 36.72 3.54
N GLY A 760 -11.93 37.04 4.33
CA GLY A 760 -11.95 38.27 5.15
C GLY A 760 -10.90 38.24 6.25
N LEU A 761 -10.82 37.13 6.99
CA LEU A 761 -9.80 36.96 8.03
C LEU A 761 -8.40 36.77 7.47
N LEU A 762 -8.26 36.11 6.32
CA LEU A 762 -6.98 35.99 5.62
C LEU A 762 -6.41 37.38 5.30
N MET A 763 -7.24 38.28 4.79
CA MET A 763 -6.87 39.68 4.55
C MET A 763 -6.55 40.42 5.85
N GLN A 764 -7.42 40.32 6.86
CA GLN A 764 -7.26 41.05 8.12
C GLN A 764 -6.02 40.63 8.91
N ILE A 765 -5.68 39.33 8.91
CA ILE A 765 -4.61 38.77 9.74
C ILE A 765 -3.28 38.76 9.01
N HIS A 766 -3.29 38.31 7.75
CA HIS A 766 -2.08 38.04 6.99
C HIS A 766 -1.85 38.99 5.81
N ASN A 767 -2.82 39.86 5.49
CA ASN A 767 -2.78 40.74 4.32
C ASN A 767 -2.55 39.96 3.00
N ARG A 768 -3.28 38.85 2.84
CA ARG A 768 -3.19 37.92 1.71
C ARG A 768 -4.55 37.67 1.07
N GLN A 769 -4.55 37.27 -0.20
CA GLN A 769 -5.73 36.81 -0.93
C GLN A 769 -5.70 35.30 -1.19
N ILE A 770 -6.88 34.70 -1.40
CA ILE A 770 -7.00 33.32 -1.86
C ILE A 770 -6.37 33.20 -3.26
N GLY A 771 -5.67 32.09 -3.50
CA GLY A 771 -5.01 31.83 -4.78
C GLY A 771 -3.56 32.33 -4.87
N GLU A 772 -3.04 33.01 -3.84
CA GLU A 772 -1.60 33.27 -3.70
C GLU A 772 -0.88 31.97 -3.29
N VAL A 773 -0.62 31.10 -4.28
CA VAL A 773 0.02 29.80 -4.10
C VAL A 773 1.24 29.65 -5.00
N ASP A 774 2.18 28.82 -4.57
CA ASP A 774 3.26 28.37 -5.42
C ASP A 774 2.95 26.98 -5.95
N SER A 775 3.10 26.82 -7.27
CA SER A 775 2.87 25.56 -7.94
C SER A 775 4.19 24.89 -8.31
N VAL A 776 4.25 23.59 -8.08
CA VAL A 776 5.30 22.65 -8.49
C VAL A 776 4.65 21.68 -9.46
N MET A 777 5.26 21.44 -10.62
CA MET A 777 4.70 20.55 -11.62
C MET A 777 5.73 19.51 -12.05
N SER A 778 5.25 18.32 -12.43
CA SER A 778 6.10 17.33 -13.10
C SER A 778 6.49 17.80 -14.51
N ALA A 779 7.37 17.05 -15.16
CA ALA A 779 7.85 17.38 -16.51
C ALA A 779 6.70 17.45 -17.54
N ILE A 780 6.75 18.45 -18.43
CA ILE A 780 5.78 18.66 -19.51
C ILE A 780 6.42 18.23 -20.85
N PRO A 781 5.90 17.19 -21.53
CA PRO A 781 6.63 16.52 -22.61
C PRO A 781 6.43 17.16 -24.00
N PHE A 782 6.61 18.47 -24.14
CA PHE A 782 6.38 19.17 -25.41
C PHE A 782 7.59 20.00 -25.86
N ASP A 783 7.89 19.95 -27.16
CA ASP A 783 8.91 20.79 -27.79
C ASP A 783 8.43 22.23 -27.94
N ASN A 784 9.35 23.18 -27.74
CA ASN A 784 9.12 24.59 -28.03
C ASN A 784 8.80 24.76 -29.53
N GLY A 785 7.62 25.33 -29.83
CA GLY A 785 7.10 25.50 -31.19
C GLY A 785 6.00 24.52 -31.59
N SER A 786 5.76 23.46 -30.81
CA SER A 786 4.59 22.59 -31.02
C SER A 786 3.27 23.29 -30.66
N GLN A 787 2.17 22.84 -31.24
CA GLN A 787 0.83 23.31 -30.88
C GLN A 787 0.50 22.95 -29.43
N ALA A 788 0.90 21.76 -28.97
CA ALA A 788 0.71 21.32 -27.58
C ALA A 788 1.45 22.22 -26.58
N TYR A 789 2.72 22.60 -26.87
CA TYR A 789 3.46 23.59 -26.08
C TYR A 789 2.70 24.91 -25.98
N SER A 790 2.21 25.42 -27.12
CA SER A 790 1.48 26.69 -27.19
C SER A 790 0.20 26.66 -26.36
N LEU A 791 -0.58 25.58 -26.44
CA LEU A 791 -1.80 25.37 -25.66
C LEU A 791 -1.51 25.32 -24.15
N THR A 792 -0.47 24.60 -23.73
CA THR A 792 -0.06 24.52 -22.32
C THR A 792 0.43 25.86 -21.81
N ALA A 793 1.30 26.55 -22.56
CA ALA A 793 1.85 27.84 -22.17
C ALA A 793 0.76 28.92 -22.06
N GLU A 794 -0.20 28.95 -22.98
CA GLU A 794 -1.38 29.82 -22.92
C GLU A 794 -2.20 29.54 -21.65
N THR A 795 -2.51 28.28 -21.38
CA THR A 795 -3.31 27.88 -20.21
C THR A 795 -2.63 28.27 -18.89
N LEU A 796 -1.31 28.07 -18.78
CA LEU A 796 -0.53 28.47 -17.60
C LEU A 796 -0.47 29.99 -17.41
N LYS A 797 -0.40 30.77 -18.50
CA LYS A 797 -0.43 32.23 -18.46
C LYS A 797 -1.80 32.75 -18.04
N ASP A 798 -2.87 32.17 -18.58
CA ASP A 798 -4.26 32.53 -18.24
C ASP A 798 -4.55 32.35 -16.74
N LEU A 799 -4.00 31.28 -16.15
CA LEU A 799 -4.13 30.99 -14.71
C LEU A 799 -3.05 31.64 -13.85
N LYS A 800 -2.20 32.51 -14.41
CA LYS A 800 -1.09 33.21 -13.71
C LYS A 800 -0.08 32.27 -13.03
N MET A 801 0.06 31.04 -13.53
CA MET A 801 1.03 30.05 -13.04
C MET A 801 2.36 30.09 -13.81
N TRP A 802 2.44 30.89 -14.88
CA TRP A 802 3.68 31.10 -15.64
C TRP A 802 4.66 32.05 -14.93
N LYS A 803 5.80 31.52 -14.49
CA LYS A 803 6.86 32.26 -13.76
C LYS A 803 8.13 32.46 -14.59
N GLY A 804 8.00 32.59 -15.90
CA GLY A 804 9.15 32.80 -16.81
C GLY A 804 10.05 31.57 -16.89
N ALA A 805 11.37 31.77 -16.79
CA ALA A 805 12.38 30.71 -16.95
C ALA A 805 12.11 29.47 -16.07
N ALA A 806 11.65 29.66 -14.83
CA ALA A 806 11.33 28.55 -13.91
C ALA A 806 10.22 27.62 -14.45
N THR A 807 9.24 28.17 -15.19
CA THR A 807 8.19 27.37 -15.84
C THR A 807 8.67 26.79 -17.17
N GLU A 808 9.52 27.52 -17.90
CA GLU A 808 10.10 27.03 -19.16
C GLU A 808 10.97 25.78 -18.96
N GLU A 809 11.71 25.70 -17.85
CA GLU A 809 12.51 24.52 -17.48
C GLU A 809 11.70 23.24 -17.22
N LEU A 810 10.38 23.35 -17.03
CA LEU A 810 9.49 22.20 -16.90
C LEU A 810 9.24 21.49 -18.24
N PHE A 811 9.39 22.21 -19.37
CA PHE A 811 9.20 21.64 -20.70
C PHE A 811 10.42 20.81 -21.10
N ASN A 812 10.19 19.52 -21.28
CA ASN A 812 11.21 18.56 -21.66
C ASN A 812 10.62 17.51 -22.60
N SER A 813 10.81 17.66 -23.90
CA SER A 813 10.29 16.72 -24.91
C SER A 813 10.89 15.31 -24.84
N ALA A 814 12.04 15.14 -24.17
CA ALA A 814 12.59 13.82 -23.90
C ALA A 814 11.84 13.08 -22.77
N ALA A 815 10.99 13.76 -22.00
CA ALA A 815 10.23 13.15 -20.92
C ALA A 815 9.15 12.21 -21.47
N LYS A 816 9.17 10.95 -21.02
CA LYS A 816 8.21 9.90 -21.38
C LYS A 816 7.14 9.76 -20.31
N VAL A 817 6.27 10.78 -20.20
CA VAL A 817 5.26 10.86 -19.13
C VAL A 817 3.84 10.66 -19.64
N GLN A 818 3.04 9.94 -18.84
CA GLN A 818 1.62 9.69 -19.10
C GLN A 818 0.70 10.63 -18.33
N ASN A 819 1.27 11.39 -17.40
CA ASN A 819 0.57 12.32 -16.52
C ASN A 819 1.38 13.62 -16.39
N ILE A 820 0.67 14.73 -16.24
CA ILE A 820 1.23 15.98 -15.72
C ILE A 820 0.60 16.19 -14.36
N ASP A 821 1.44 16.17 -13.34
CA ASP A 821 1.07 16.30 -11.94
C ASP A 821 1.36 17.72 -11.46
N ILE A 822 0.40 18.31 -10.78
CA ILE A 822 0.44 19.70 -10.32
C ILE A 822 0.23 19.69 -8.82
N PHE A 823 1.22 20.17 -8.09
CA PHE A 823 1.14 20.46 -6.68
C PHE A 823 1.02 21.96 -6.50
N SER A 824 0.10 22.41 -5.67
CA SER A 824 0.12 23.79 -5.19
C SER A 824 0.26 23.81 -3.68
N VAL A 825 1.12 24.68 -3.17
CA VAL A 825 1.42 24.75 -1.75
C VAL A 825 1.17 26.18 -1.28
N GLN A 826 0.31 26.34 -0.27
CA GLN A 826 0.11 27.66 0.35
C GLN A 826 1.19 27.96 1.37
N SER A 827 1.41 29.25 1.62
CA SER A 827 2.18 29.72 2.77
C SER A 827 1.57 29.25 4.11
N PRO A 828 2.38 29.13 5.18
CA PRO A 828 1.86 28.81 6.50
C PRO A 828 0.99 29.96 7.04
N PHE A 829 -0.22 29.65 7.53
CA PHE A 829 -1.18 30.60 8.09
C PHE A 829 -1.59 30.23 9.53
N GLN A 830 -2.13 31.22 10.24
CA GLN A 830 -2.79 31.00 11.52
C GLN A 830 -4.08 30.20 11.28
N PRO A 831 -4.35 29.11 12.02
CA PRO A 831 -5.47 28.22 11.70
C PRO A 831 -6.84 28.89 11.81
N VAL A 832 -6.95 30.04 12.50
CA VAL A 832 -8.16 30.88 12.56
C VAL A 832 -8.73 31.25 11.18
N VAL A 833 -7.90 31.28 10.12
CA VAL A 833 -8.37 31.53 8.75
C VAL A 833 -8.84 30.28 8.02
N MET A 834 -8.64 29.08 8.58
CA MET A 834 -8.91 27.79 7.95
C MET A 834 -10.27 27.24 8.39
N ASN A 835 -11.31 27.48 7.60
CA ASN A 835 -12.68 27.02 7.86
C ASN A 835 -12.75 25.50 7.98
N SER A 836 -12.00 24.74 7.18
CA SER A 836 -11.94 23.27 7.26
C SER A 836 -11.58 22.75 8.66
N ILE A 837 -10.83 23.53 9.45
CA ILE A 837 -10.49 23.22 10.84
C ILE A 837 -11.49 23.86 11.79
N VAL A 838 -11.64 25.19 11.70
CA VAL A 838 -12.20 26.00 12.78
C VAL A 838 -13.72 26.05 12.74
N GLN A 839 -14.33 26.03 11.56
CA GLN A 839 -15.78 26.09 11.44
C GLN A 839 -16.46 24.91 12.15
N PRO A 840 -16.05 23.63 11.93
CA PRO A 840 -16.60 22.50 12.68
C PRO A 840 -16.44 22.63 14.21
N ILE A 841 -15.33 23.21 14.68
CA ILE A 841 -15.09 23.43 16.11
C ILE A 841 -16.04 24.50 16.65
N SER A 842 -16.21 25.60 15.92
CA SER A 842 -17.07 26.72 16.33
C SER A 842 -18.53 26.30 16.42
N GLU A 843 -19.03 25.55 15.42
CA GLU A 843 -20.40 25.04 15.37
C GLU A 843 -20.67 24.10 16.55
N ALA A 844 -19.74 23.17 16.82
CA ALA A 844 -19.83 22.27 17.97
C ALA A 844 -19.79 23.04 19.30
N TRP A 845 -18.87 23.99 19.48
CA TRP A 845 -18.78 24.77 20.71
C TRP A 845 -20.05 25.59 20.95
N LEU A 846 -20.55 26.31 19.94
CA LEU A 846 -21.76 27.14 20.06
C LEU A 846 -22.99 26.30 20.41
N LYS A 847 -23.07 25.07 19.88
CA LYS A 847 -24.15 24.12 20.19
C LYS A 847 -24.11 23.63 21.64
N HIS A 848 -22.91 23.34 22.18
CA HIS A 848 -22.78 22.67 23.48
C HIS A 848 -22.52 23.61 24.65
N ARG A 849 -22.03 24.84 24.43
CA ARG A 849 -21.53 25.73 25.50
C ARG A 849 -22.55 26.15 26.55
N ALA A 850 -23.84 26.20 26.20
CA ALA A 850 -24.88 26.71 27.10
C ALA A 850 -25.27 25.70 28.20
N ASN A 851 -25.20 24.40 27.91
CA ASN A 851 -25.58 23.34 28.85
C ASN A 851 -24.33 22.72 29.51
N ARG A 852 -24.35 22.62 30.85
CA ARG A 852 -23.21 22.13 31.64
C ARG A 852 -22.78 20.71 31.27
N SER A 853 -23.73 19.79 31.04
CA SER A 853 -23.43 18.39 30.72
C SER A 853 -22.75 18.28 29.37
N THR A 854 -23.35 18.87 28.33
CA THR A 854 -22.81 18.82 26.97
C THR A 854 -21.50 19.59 26.84
N ARG A 855 -21.34 20.71 27.57
CA ARG A 855 -20.07 21.44 27.64
C ARG A 855 -18.97 20.61 28.31
N THR A 856 -19.31 19.86 29.36
CA THR A 856 -18.37 18.93 30.00
C THR A 856 -17.96 17.85 29.02
N ASP A 857 -18.90 17.19 28.34
CA ASP A 857 -18.63 16.14 27.35
C ASP A 857 -17.80 16.63 26.14
N PHE A 858 -18.01 17.89 25.72
CA PHE A 858 -17.20 18.54 24.70
C PHE A 858 -15.73 18.60 25.14
N LEU A 859 -15.46 18.96 26.41
CA LEU A 859 -14.12 19.18 26.95
C LEU A 859 -13.42 17.91 27.44
N THR A 860 -14.17 16.88 27.83
CA THR A 860 -13.65 15.63 28.40
C THR A 860 -12.58 15.01 27.49
N TRP A 861 -11.36 14.94 28.02
CA TRP A 861 -10.20 14.24 27.43
C TRP A 861 -9.82 14.67 26.00
N ARG A 862 -10.06 15.94 25.63
CA ARG A 862 -9.62 16.54 24.34
C ARG A 862 -8.21 17.08 24.37
N ARG A 863 -7.88 17.78 25.46
CA ARG A 863 -6.52 18.20 25.78
C ARG A 863 -5.75 16.96 26.23
N SER A 864 -4.57 16.75 25.66
CA SER A 864 -3.73 15.61 25.96
C SER A 864 -2.41 15.97 26.62
N ARG A 865 -2.03 17.26 26.63
CA ARG A 865 -0.82 17.79 27.25
C ARG A 865 -1.10 18.69 28.45
N PRO A 866 -0.11 18.95 29.32
CA PRO A 866 -0.21 19.95 30.38
C PRO A 866 -0.68 21.30 29.85
N LEU A 867 -1.37 22.08 30.69
CA LEU A 867 -2.02 23.31 30.24
C LEU A 867 -1.07 24.27 29.50
N PHE A 868 0.14 24.52 30.01
CA PHE A 868 1.04 25.49 29.39
C PHE A 868 1.50 25.03 28.00
N GLU A 869 1.64 23.72 27.79
CA GLU A 869 1.96 23.10 26.50
C GLU A 869 0.76 23.01 25.54
N ALA A 870 -0.48 23.18 26.04
CA ALA A 870 -1.70 23.06 25.24
C ALA A 870 -2.35 24.39 24.85
N VAL A 871 -1.80 25.52 25.28
CA VAL A 871 -2.33 26.86 24.98
C VAL A 871 -1.72 27.39 23.67
N PRO A 872 -2.53 27.85 22.71
CA PRO A 872 -2.09 28.20 21.35
C PRO A 872 -1.43 29.59 21.29
N ALA A 873 -0.32 29.75 22.01
CA ALA A 873 0.48 30.97 22.01
C ALA A 873 1.94 30.65 22.31
N ALA A 874 2.85 31.49 21.81
CA ALA A 874 4.27 31.39 22.11
C ALA A 874 4.52 31.51 23.63
N PRO A 875 5.53 30.83 24.20
CA PRO A 875 5.82 30.88 25.64
C PRO A 875 5.98 32.29 26.20
N SER A 876 6.59 33.20 25.44
CA SER A 876 6.72 34.63 25.75
C SER A 876 5.36 35.32 25.95
N LYS A 877 4.40 35.07 25.04
CA LYS A 877 3.05 35.62 25.05
C LYS A 877 2.20 35.02 26.18
N LYS A 878 2.30 33.70 26.41
CA LYS A 878 1.64 33.02 27.56
C LYS A 878 2.09 33.65 28.89
N ARG A 879 3.40 33.86 29.07
CA ARG A 879 3.95 34.53 30.26
C ARG A 879 3.50 35.99 30.35
N ALA A 880 3.42 36.71 29.22
CA ALA A 880 2.90 38.09 29.20
C ALA A 880 1.43 38.15 29.62
N ILE A 881 0.58 37.24 29.16
CA ILE A 881 -0.82 37.12 29.58
C ILE A 881 -0.92 36.91 31.10
N LEU A 882 -0.11 36.00 31.66
CA LEU A 882 -0.10 35.74 33.10
C LEU A 882 0.38 36.95 33.91
N ARG A 883 1.46 37.63 33.49
CA ARG A 883 1.91 38.87 34.13
C ARG A 883 0.81 39.94 34.05
N GLY A 884 0.24 40.14 32.88
CA GLY A 884 -0.83 41.10 32.63
C GLY A 884 -2.06 40.86 33.48
N TRP A 885 -2.41 39.59 33.74
CA TRP A 885 -3.49 39.22 34.66
C TRP A 885 -3.25 39.78 36.06
N TYR A 886 -2.05 39.58 36.61
CA TYR A 886 -1.71 40.10 37.94
C TYR A 886 -1.57 41.61 37.97
N VAL A 887 -1.01 42.23 36.91
CA VAL A 887 -0.99 43.69 36.75
C VAL A 887 -2.41 44.26 36.72
N ALA A 888 -3.32 43.66 35.95
CA ALA A 888 -4.72 44.06 35.89
C ALA A 888 -5.41 43.91 37.26
N ARG A 889 -5.07 42.89 38.05
CA ARG A 889 -5.58 42.70 39.42
C ARG A 889 -5.09 43.78 40.38
N VAL A 890 -3.81 44.16 40.31
CA VAL A 890 -3.19 45.26 41.08
C VAL A 890 -3.87 46.58 40.73
N LEU A 891 -3.95 46.90 39.44
CA LEU A 891 -4.50 48.17 38.94
C LEU A 891 -6.03 48.23 38.96
N GLY A 892 -6.72 47.18 39.41
CA GLY A 892 -8.19 47.15 39.47
C GLY A 892 -8.87 47.19 38.10
N GLN A 893 -8.22 46.63 37.06
CA GLN A 893 -8.69 46.66 35.68
C GLN A 893 -9.49 45.43 35.25
N LEU A 894 -9.61 44.42 36.11
CA LEU A 894 -10.49 43.28 35.88
C LEU A 894 -11.91 43.64 36.33
N ASP A 895 -12.89 43.17 35.57
CA ASP A 895 -14.30 43.22 35.93
C ASP A 895 -14.91 41.82 35.88
N GLN A 896 -15.84 41.56 36.79
CA GLN A 896 -16.47 40.27 36.98
C GLN A 896 -17.98 40.48 37.11
N GLU A 897 -18.69 40.30 36.00
CA GLU A 897 -20.14 40.33 36.00
C GLU A 897 -20.67 38.94 36.35
N MET A 898 -21.56 38.86 37.34
CA MET A 898 -22.21 37.60 37.68
C MET A 898 -23.09 37.16 36.50
N GLY A 899 -22.67 36.09 35.83
CA GLY A 899 -23.39 35.49 34.70
C GLY A 899 -24.50 34.55 35.15
N GLU A 900 -24.99 33.73 34.22
CA GLU A 900 -25.93 32.66 34.53
C GLU A 900 -25.28 31.62 35.45
N ALA A 901 -26.06 31.07 36.40
CA ALA A 901 -25.55 30.18 37.46
C ALA A 901 -24.74 28.97 36.95
N ASN A 902 -25.01 28.49 35.73
CA ASN A 902 -24.32 27.35 35.13
C ASN A 902 -23.15 27.74 34.20
N LEU A 903 -22.92 29.03 33.95
CA LEU A 903 -21.89 29.53 33.02
C LEU A 903 -20.70 30.17 33.74
N GLY A 904 -20.88 30.56 35.01
CA GLY A 904 -19.87 31.26 35.81
C GLY A 904 -19.80 32.75 35.49
N PRO A 905 -18.81 33.47 36.02
CA PRO A 905 -18.70 34.91 35.82
C PRO A 905 -18.28 35.24 34.39
N HIS A 906 -18.78 36.36 33.88
CA HIS A 906 -18.29 36.98 32.67
C HIS A 906 -17.11 37.88 33.04
N ILE A 907 -15.90 37.43 32.72
CA ILE A 907 -14.65 38.13 33.04
C ILE A 907 -14.31 39.09 31.90
N LYS A 908 -13.94 40.33 32.26
CA LYS A 908 -13.52 41.36 31.31
C LYS A 908 -12.28 42.09 31.80
N VAL A 909 -11.56 42.74 30.89
CA VAL A 909 -10.41 43.59 31.18
C VAL A 909 -10.61 44.98 30.60
N TRP A 910 -10.28 46.01 31.37
CA TRP A 910 -10.38 47.39 30.93
C TRP A 910 -9.40 47.69 29.79
N SER A 911 -9.92 48.35 28.75
CA SER A 911 -9.21 48.69 27.53
C SER A 911 -9.22 50.20 27.29
N PRO A 912 -8.05 50.86 27.27
CA PRO A 912 -7.97 52.30 27.07
C PRO A 912 -8.29 52.73 25.63
N LYS A 913 -8.25 51.80 24.65
CA LYS A 913 -8.50 52.06 23.23
C LYS A 913 -9.96 52.46 22.97
N GLU A 914 -10.90 51.78 23.61
CA GLU A 914 -12.34 52.00 23.43
C GLU A 914 -12.98 52.73 24.62
N ALA A 915 -12.19 53.06 25.65
CA ALA A 915 -12.70 53.51 26.95
C ALA A 915 -13.81 52.57 27.49
N GLY A 916 -13.57 51.26 27.37
CA GLY A 916 -14.53 50.20 27.65
C GLY A 916 -13.86 48.92 28.15
N PHE A 917 -14.61 47.81 28.18
CA PHE A 917 -14.14 46.50 28.63
C PHE A 917 -14.10 45.50 27.48
N ASP A 918 -12.95 44.85 27.32
CA ASP A 918 -12.80 43.73 26.40
C ASP A 918 -13.15 42.43 27.15
N SER A 919 -14.00 41.60 26.55
CA SER A 919 -14.49 40.36 27.14
C SER A 919 -13.60 39.16 26.81
N PHE A 920 -13.33 38.31 27.80
CA PHE A 920 -12.85 36.95 27.54
C PHE A 920 -14.01 36.07 27.05
N PRO A 921 -13.75 34.89 26.44
CA PRO A 921 -14.80 33.98 26.03
C PRO A 921 -15.79 33.65 27.15
N TYR A 922 -17.09 33.69 26.83
CA TYR A 922 -18.17 33.39 27.77
C TYR A 922 -19.05 32.23 27.26
N PRO A 923 -19.24 31.15 28.06
CA PRO A 923 -18.46 30.83 29.27
C PRO A 923 -16.98 30.58 28.94
N LEU A 924 -16.11 30.63 29.96
CA LEU A 924 -14.73 30.17 29.85
C LEU A 924 -14.69 28.66 29.49
N MET A 925 -13.57 28.18 28.96
CA MET A 925 -13.33 26.79 28.52
C MET A 925 -13.22 25.81 29.71
N TYR A 926 -14.31 25.68 30.46
CA TYR A 926 -14.44 24.88 31.68
C TYR A 926 -15.81 24.19 31.73
N GLY A 927 -15.86 22.94 32.21
CA GLY A 927 -17.09 22.15 32.24
C GLY A 927 -18.12 22.71 33.23
N GLY A 928 -17.67 23.05 34.44
CA GLY A 928 -18.51 23.60 35.51
C GLY A 928 -18.48 25.12 35.61
N VAL A 929 -18.62 25.63 36.84
CA VAL A 929 -18.38 27.03 37.21
C VAL A 929 -16.92 27.15 37.68
N VAL A 930 -16.19 28.12 37.14
CA VAL A 930 -14.78 28.35 37.51
C VAL A 930 -14.73 29.09 38.84
N GLU A 931 -13.97 28.56 39.79
CA GLU A 931 -13.67 29.22 41.07
C GLU A 931 -12.61 30.32 40.89
N ALA A 932 -12.58 31.30 41.79
CA ALA A 932 -11.78 32.52 41.59
C ALA A 932 -10.27 32.30 41.49
N GLU A 933 -9.74 31.37 42.28
CA GLU A 933 -8.34 30.91 42.21
C GLU A 933 -7.96 30.27 40.87
N ASN A 934 -8.96 29.80 40.12
CA ASN A 934 -8.80 29.12 38.83
C ASN A 934 -8.95 30.02 37.60
N TYR A 935 -9.25 31.31 37.80
CA TYR A 935 -9.37 32.25 36.68
C TYR A 935 -8.10 32.37 35.83
N PRO A 936 -6.86 32.47 36.36
CA PRO A 936 -5.67 32.56 35.52
C PRO A 936 -5.55 31.39 34.54
N GLY A 937 -5.66 30.15 35.03
CA GLY A 937 -5.60 28.95 34.20
C GLY A 937 -6.78 28.85 33.23
N ALA A 938 -8.00 29.15 33.67
CA ALA A 938 -9.20 29.10 32.82
C ALA A 938 -9.19 30.16 31.71
N VAL A 939 -8.74 31.39 32.01
CA VAL A 939 -8.56 32.45 31.02
C VAL A 939 -7.51 32.05 29.99
N LEU A 940 -6.36 31.56 30.43
CA LEU A 940 -5.30 31.12 29.53
C LEU A 940 -5.76 29.97 28.61
N LYS A 941 -6.44 28.96 29.18
CA LYS A 941 -7.04 27.85 28.43
C LYS A 941 -8.06 28.32 27.39
N SER A 942 -8.84 29.35 27.72
CA SER A 942 -9.91 29.86 26.86
C SER A 942 -9.41 30.58 25.61
N LEU A 943 -8.10 30.85 25.49
CA LEU A 943 -7.51 31.41 24.28
C LEU A 943 -7.80 30.56 23.05
N SER A 944 -7.85 29.23 23.21
CA SER A 944 -8.23 28.31 22.13
C SER A 944 -9.65 28.56 21.62
N ILE A 945 -10.59 28.90 22.50
CA ILE A 945 -11.96 29.24 22.12
C ILE A 945 -12.02 30.64 21.50
N ALA A 946 -11.24 31.61 22.01
CA ALA A 946 -11.16 32.94 21.42
C ALA A 946 -10.72 32.91 19.94
N LEU A 947 -9.71 32.09 19.62
CA LEU A 947 -9.28 31.87 18.23
C LEU A 947 -10.40 31.28 17.37
N VAL A 948 -11.15 30.31 17.90
CA VAL A 948 -12.28 29.71 17.21
C VAL A 948 -13.40 30.74 16.97
N MET A 949 -13.69 31.57 17.98
CA MET A 949 -14.72 32.60 17.89
C MET A 949 -14.38 33.68 16.87
N CYS A 950 -13.09 33.99 16.68
CA CYS A 950 -12.67 34.93 15.64
C CYS A 950 -13.13 34.50 14.25
N ASN A 951 -13.08 33.19 13.96
CA ASN A 951 -13.55 32.63 12.70
C ASN A 951 -15.08 32.75 12.56
N SER A 952 -15.83 32.38 13.59
CA SER A 952 -17.31 32.46 13.55
C SER A 952 -17.83 33.89 13.47
N GLU A 953 -17.11 34.85 14.07
CA GLU A 953 -17.49 36.27 14.07
C GLU A 953 -16.92 37.03 12.88
N GLY A 954 -15.95 36.46 12.14
CA GLY A 954 -15.24 37.15 11.07
C GLY A 954 -14.44 38.37 11.54
N SER A 955 -13.96 38.35 12.79
CA SER A 955 -13.29 39.48 13.44
C SER A 955 -12.24 39.02 14.44
N LEU A 956 -11.25 39.87 14.75
CA LEU A 956 -10.25 39.63 15.80
C LEU A 956 -10.69 40.06 17.20
N ALA A 957 -11.90 40.62 17.35
CA ALA A 957 -12.42 41.13 18.62
C ALA A 957 -12.34 40.13 19.80
N PRO A 958 -12.58 38.81 19.61
CA PRO A 958 -12.42 37.83 20.69
C PRO A 958 -11.00 37.74 21.29
N LEU A 959 -9.97 38.25 20.61
CA LEU A 959 -8.59 38.28 21.10
C LEU A 959 -8.22 39.58 21.82
N ASP A 960 -9.06 40.61 21.79
CA ASP A 960 -8.67 41.94 22.29
C ASP A 960 -8.38 41.94 23.79
N ALA A 961 -9.14 41.19 24.59
CA ALA A 961 -8.88 40.99 26.01
C ALA A 961 -7.49 40.34 26.27
N TYR A 962 -7.08 39.41 25.41
CA TYR A 962 -5.77 38.76 25.53
C TYR A 962 -4.63 39.69 25.10
N LYS A 963 -4.81 40.46 24.02
CA LYS A 963 -3.87 41.49 23.59
C LYS A 963 -3.67 42.53 24.70
N ARG A 964 -4.76 42.94 25.36
CA ARG A 964 -4.70 43.84 26.50
C ARG A 964 -3.91 43.25 27.67
N LEU A 965 -4.08 41.96 27.99
CA LEU A 965 -3.23 41.31 29.00
C LEU A 965 -1.76 41.23 28.56
N ILE A 966 -1.47 40.97 27.29
CA ILE A 966 -0.09 40.97 26.78
C ILE A 966 0.54 42.36 26.97
N ASP A 967 -0.19 43.43 26.64
CA ASP A 967 0.27 44.82 26.82
C ASP A 967 0.52 45.15 28.29
N LEU A 968 -0.41 44.79 29.18
CA LEU A 968 -0.25 44.95 30.64
C LEU A 968 0.91 44.13 31.20
N GLY A 969 1.24 43.00 30.55
CA GLY A 969 2.35 42.13 30.92
C GLY A 969 3.74 42.69 30.63
N GLU A 970 3.85 43.85 29.98
CA GLU A 970 5.10 44.58 29.83
C GLU A 970 5.48 45.26 31.15
N VAL A 971 6.48 44.71 31.83
CA VAL A 971 6.95 45.18 33.15
C VAL A 971 8.46 45.42 33.18
N ARG A 972 9.14 45.37 32.04
CA ARG A 972 10.60 45.54 31.93
C ARG A 972 10.99 46.95 31.51
N SER A 973 10.15 47.62 30.72
CA SER A 973 10.37 49.00 30.25
C SER A 973 9.48 50.00 31.00
N GLY A 974 10.09 50.91 31.77
CA GLY A 974 9.37 51.93 32.54
C GLY A 974 8.59 52.98 31.73
N GLN A 975 8.78 53.05 30.40
CA GLN A 975 8.04 53.98 29.52
C GLN A 975 6.79 53.35 28.90
N THR A 976 6.76 52.03 28.74
CA THR A 976 5.64 51.29 28.12
C THR A 976 4.84 50.49 29.16
N SER A 977 5.41 50.23 30.33
CA SER A 977 4.73 49.55 31.42
C SER A 977 3.75 50.45 32.16
N GLU A 978 2.47 50.09 32.11
CA GLU A 978 1.40 50.80 32.80
C GLU A 978 1.54 50.70 34.34
N LEU A 979 1.99 49.55 34.85
CA LEU A 979 2.27 49.38 36.28
C LEU A 979 3.38 50.32 36.75
N LEU A 980 4.51 50.32 36.04
CA LEU A 980 5.65 51.16 36.44
C LEU A 980 5.32 52.64 36.30
N ASN A 981 4.60 53.03 35.25
CA ASN A 981 4.13 54.40 35.07
C ASN A 981 3.19 54.81 36.20
N TRP A 982 2.27 53.93 36.63
CA TRP A 982 1.40 54.18 37.77
C TRP A 982 2.21 54.42 39.06
N ILE A 983 3.19 53.56 39.36
CA ILE A 983 4.03 53.74 40.55
C ILE A 983 4.79 55.08 40.48
N LEU A 984 5.41 55.38 39.33
CA LEU A 984 6.22 56.58 39.13
C LEU A 984 5.40 57.87 39.21
N THR A 985 4.26 57.95 38.54
CA THR A 985 3.55 59.22 38.33
C THR A 985 2.16 59.30 38.95
N GLY A 986 1.61 58.17 39.43
CA GLY A 986 0.21 58.08 39.86
C GLY A 986 -0.78 58.28 38.70
N LYS A 987 -0.37 57.99 37.46
CA LYS A 987 -1.22 58.12 36.26
C LYS A 987 -1.27 56.80 35.51
N LEU A 988 -2.45 56.42 35.05
CA LEU A 988 -2.64 55.29 34.15
C LEU A 988 -2.37 55.73 32.69
N SER A 989 -2.08 54.74 31.84
CA SER A 989 -1.93 54.95 30.41
C SER A 989 -3.30 55.28 29.77
N GLY A 990 -3.36 56.32 28.94
CA GLY A 990 -4.59 56.74 28.24
C GLY A 990 -5.63 57.43 29.15
N ASN A 991 -6.83 57.68 28.62
CA ASN A 991 -7.96 58.28 29.36
C ASN A 991 -8.67 57.25 30.26
N SER A 992 -7.92 56.45 31.03
CA SER A 992 -8.53 55.49 31.95
C SER A 992 -9.31 56.22 33.04
N VAL A 993 -10.63 56.01 33.09
CA VAL A 993 -11.54 56.64 34.07
C VAL A 993 -11.57 55.86 35.40
N ARG A 994 -11.08 54.61 35.41
CA ARG A 994 -11.07 53.75 36.59
C ARG A 994 -9.77 53.93 37.37
N LEU A 995 -9.86 54.52 38.55
CA LEU A 995 -8.74 54.61 39.48
C LEU A 995 -8.43 53.23 40.07
N PRO A 996 -7.15 52.86 40.23
CA PRO A 996 -6.76 51.64 40.94
C PRO A 996 -7.32 51.61 42.37
N ASN A 997 -7.50 50.40 42.91
CA ASN A 997 -7.91 50.25 44.30
C ASN A 997 -6.78 50.76 45.22
N PRO A 998 -7.05 51.76 46.09
CA PRO A 998 -6.05 52.31 47.01
C PRO A 998 -5.35 51.26 47.87
N ASP A 999 -6.04 50.19 48.27
CA ASP A 999 -5.50 49.13 49.12
C ASP A 999 -4.51 48.22 48.38
N ARG A 1000 -4.57 48.19 47.03
CA ARG A 1000 -3.73 47.32 46.19
C ARG A 1000 -2.61 48.07 45.50
N ALA A 1001 -2.85 49.32 45.12
CA ALA A 1001 -1.95 50.09 44.26
C ALA A 1001 -1.62 51.49 44.76
N GLY A 1002 -2.16 51.90 45.92
CA GLY A 1002 -2.05 53.26 46.42
C GLY A 1002 -2.96 54.25 45.68
N SER A 1003 -2.88 55.52 46.06
CA SER A 1003 -3.72 56.61 45.52
C SER A 1003 -2.89 57.62 44.71
N THR A 1004 -3.57 58.41 43.87
CA THR A 1004 -2.93 59.39 42.96
C THR A 1004 -2.16 60.50 43.70
N ASP A 1005 -2.57 60.81 44.91
CA ASP A 1005 -2.04 61.86 45.80
C ASP A 1005 -0.82 61.42 46.63
N GLN A 1006 -0.51 60.12 46.66
CA GLN A 1006 0.61 59.56 47.41
C GLN A 1006 1.97 59.82 46.72
N SER A 1007 3.08 59.67 47.45
CA SER A 1007 4.41 59.70 46.83
C SER A 1007 4.66 58.45 45.97
N MET A 1008 5.72 58.48 45.15
CA MET A 1008 6.14 57.29 44.38
C MET A 1008 6.52 56.14 45.32
N GLU A 1009 7.23 56.46 46.40
CA GLU A 1009 7.68 55.51 47.42
C GLU A 1009 6.50 54.87 48.16
N ASP A 1010 5.46 55.65 48.47
CA ASP A 1010 4.25 55.16 49.14
C ASP A 1010 3.44 54.23 48.23
N ARG A 1011 3.20 54.63 46.97
CA ARG A 1011 2.53 53.77 45.97
C ARG A 1011 3.30 52.47 45.78
N ARG A 1012 4.63 52.56 45.66
CA ARG A 1012 5.51 51.38 45.54
C ARG A 1012 5.35 50.46 46.74
N ALA A 1013 5.36 51.00 47.96
CA ALA A 1013 5.22 50.22 49.18
C ALA A 1013 3.88 49.46 49.23
N VAL A 1014 2.77 50.10 48.83
CA VAL A 1014 1.45 49.45 48.76
C VAL A 1014 1.43 48.32 47.72
N VAL A 1015 1.92 48.58 46.50
CA VAL A 1015 1.98 47.57 45.43
C VAL A 1015 2.83 46.37 45.85
N VAL A 1016 4.03 46.62 46.38
CA VAL A 1016 4.95 45.56 46.81
C VAL A 1016 4.32 44.73 47.92
N LYS A 1017 3.72 45.36 48.93
CA LYS A 1017 3.04 44.66 50.02
C LYS A 1017 1.93 43.75 49.48
N TYR A 1018 1.07 44.27 48.62
CA TYR A 1018 -0.04 43.51 48.03
C TYR A 1018 0.47 42.31 47.22
N LEU A 1019 1.52 42.48 46.43
CA LEU A 1019 2.12 41.41 45.64
C LEU A 1019 2.83 40.36 46.51
N GLU A 1020 3.44 40.75 47.63
CA GLU A 1020 4.02 39.81 48.61
C GLU A 1020 2.93 38.98 49.30
N GLU A 1021 1.84 39.61 49.72
CA GLU A 1021 0.65 38.94 50.28
C GLU A 1021 0.04 37.98 49.24
N LEU A 1022 -0.16 38.43 48.00
CA LEU A 1022 -0.66 37.61 46.91
C LEU A 1022 0.26 36.42 46.60
N SER A 1023 1.58 36.63 46.64
CA SER A 1023 2.58 35.57 46.45
C SER A 1023 2.48 34.54 47.59
N ALA A 1024 2.30 34.97 48.83
CA ALA A 1024 2.09 34.08 49.98
C ALA A 1024 0.77 33.30 49.91
N GLU A 1025 -0.34 33.97 49.55
CA GLU A 1025 -1.64 33.33 49.29
C GLU A 1025 -1.51 32.26 48.20
N PHE A 1026 -0.90 32.58 47.05
CA PHE A 1026 -0.68 31.61 45.98
C PHE A 1026 0.16 30.39 46.41
N ARG A 1027 1.14 30.59 47.31
CA ARG A 1027 1.91 29.48 47.89
C ARG A 1027 0.99 28.54 48.66
N ASN A 1028 0.17 29.08 49.54
CA ASN A 1028 -0.66 28.29 50.44
C ASN A 1028 -1.84 27.65 49.73
N ASP A 1029 -2.50 28.40 48.85
CA ASP A 1029 -3.78 28.06 48.25
C ASP A 1029 -3.65 27.44 46.85
N VAL A 1030 -2.44 27.36 46.29
CA VAL A 1030 -2.23 26.69 44.99
C VAL A 1030 -1.03 25.75 45.05
N GLU A 1031 0.17 26.22 45.39
CA GLU A 1031 1.37 25.35 45.33
C GLU A 1031 1.41 24.29 46.43
N ASN A 1032 1.07 24.67 47.67
CA ASN A 1032 1.13 23.81 48.85
C ASN A 1032 -0.14 22.97 49.03
N LEU A 1033 -1.16 23.17 48.17
CA LEU A 1033 -2.29 22.26 48.03
C LEU A 1033 -1.85 20.98 47.31
N ASP A 1034 -0.87 20.29 47.89
CA ASP A 1034 -0.40 18.99 47.43
C ASP A 1034 -1.35 17.94 48.03
N TYR A 1035 -2.58 17.89 47.52
CA TYR A 1035 -3.62 16.94 47.93
C TYR A 1035 -3.23 15.52 47.50
N GLN A 1036 -2.33 14.91 48.27
CA GLN A 1036 -2.07 13.47 48.39
C GLN A 1036 -2.22 12.67 47.08
N ARG A 1037 -1.31 12.89 46.13
CA ARG A 1037 -1.07 12.06 44.92
C ARG A 1037 -2.25 11.88 43.93
N ASP A 1038 -3.43 12.45 44.11
CA ASP A 1038 -4.56 12.25 43.19
C ASP A 1038 -4.64 13.36 42.13
N ALA A 1039 -4.18 13.05 40.92
CA ALA A 1039 -4.20 13.97 39.78
C ALA A 1039 -5.60 14.47 39.39
N ARG A 1040 -6.68 13.78 39.79
CA ARG A 1040 -8.06 14.16 39.48
C ARG A 1040 -8.54 15.43 40.21
N ASN A 1041 -7.85 15.81 41.28
CA ASN A 1041 -8.16 17.00 42.08
C ASN A 1041 -7.32 18.22 41.69
N THR A 1042 -6.47 18.09 40.66
CA THR A 1042 -5.66 19.21 40.19
C THR A 1042 -6.52 20.25 39.47
N THR A 1043 -6.20 21.51 39.68
CA THR A 1043 -6.95 22.63 39.11
C THR A 1043 -6.18 23.28 37.95
N LEU A 1044 -6.85 24.07 37.12
CA LEU A 1044 -6.21 24.66 35.93
C LEU A 1044 -5.06 25.60 36.28
N THR A 1045 -5.18 26.38 37.37
CA THR A 1045 -4.09 27.27 37.82
C THR A 1045 -2.96 26.46 38.45
N TRP A 1046 -3.26 25.34 39.12
CA TRP A 1046 -2.24 24.44 39.67
C TRP A 1046 -1.33 23.85 38.59
N GLU A 1047 -1.88 23.48 37.43
CA GLU A 1047 -1.07 22.94 36.32
C GLU A 1047 -0.03 23.94 35.80
N ILE A 1048 -0.31 25.24 35.90
CA ILE A 1048 0.61 26.31 35.49
C ILE A 1048 1.30 26.97 36.68
N LYS A 1049 1.32 26.33 37.86
CA LYS A 1049 1.76 26.96 39.12
C LYS A 1049 3.15 27.60 39.03
N HIS A 1050 4.10 26.93 38.38
CA HIS A 1050 5.47 27.44 38.22
C HIS A 1050 5.51 28.71 37.38
N GLU A 1051 4.77 28.76 36.27
CA GLU A 1051 4.71 29.93 35.38
C GLU A 1051 3.87 31.07 35.98
N ALA A 1052 2.81 30.75 36.73
CA ALA A 1052 2.02 31.73 37.47
C ALA A 1052 2.82 32.36 38.62
N ARG A 1053 3.54 31.55 39.41
CA ARG A 1053 4.49 32.01 40.44
C ARG A 1053 5.53 32.94 39.84
N ARG A 1054 6.17 32.49 38.75
CA ARG A 1054 7.16 33.29 38.02
C ARG A 1054 6.58 34.62 37.57
N ALA A 1055 5.35 34.63 37.06
CA ALA A 1055 4.70 35.87 36.65
C ALA A 1055 4.46 36.82 37.84
N ILE A 1056 4.01 36.33 39.00
CA ILE A 1056 3.86 37.14 40.23
C ILE A 1056 5.21 37.71 40.66
N ASP A 1057 6.25 36.87 40.69
CA ASP A 1057 7.59 37.26 41.14
C ASP A 1057 8.23 38.28 40.17
N GLU A 1058 8.07 38.11 38.86
CA GLU A 1058 8.53 39.09 37.85
C GLU A 1058 7.84 40.46 38.01
N VAL A 1059 6.53 40.47 38.31
CA VAL A 1059 5.78 41.71 38.56
C VAL A 1059 6.20 42.35 39.89
N LEU A 1060 6.45 41.54 40.93
CA LEU A 1060 6.95 41.99 42.23
C LEU A 1060 8.34 42.62 42.13
N GLU A 1061 9.27 41.95 41.43
CA GLU A 1061 10.63 42.46 41.23
C GLU A 1061 10.64 43.74 40.38
N ALA A 1062 9.80 43.82 39.35
CA ALA A 1062 9.62 45.06 38.59
C ALA A 1062 9.13 46.21 39.49
N ALA A 1063 8.16 45.95 40.38
CA ALA A 1063 7.68 46.94 41.34
C ALA A 1063 8.74 47.34 42.38
N LYS A 1064 9.58 46.41 42.85
CA LYS A 1064 10.67 46.69 43.80
C LYS A 1064 11.78 47.55 43.21
N THR A 1065 12.16 47.27 41.96
CA THR A 1065 13.30 47.88 41.28
C THR A 1065 12.99 49.23 40.64
N VAL A 1066 11.71 49.63 40.59
CA VAL A 1066 11.32 50.93 40.05
C VAL A 1066 11.94 52.08 40.86
N VAL A 1067 12.66 52.95 40.15
CA VAL A 1067 13.32 54.13 40.66
C VAL A 1067 13.02 55.32 39.76
N ALA A 1068 12.89 56.50 40.34
CA ALA A 1068 12.78 57.73 39.56
C ALA A 1068 14.04 57.87 38.71
N LYS A 1069 13.90 58.20 37.41
CA LYS A 1069 15.06 58.62 36.61
C LYS A 1069 15.73 59.78 37.37
N LYS A 1070 16.99 59.61 37.79
CA LYS A 1070 17.81 60.75 38.22
C LYS A 1070 17.79 61.74 37.05
N SER A 1071 17.29 62.93 37.29
CA SER A 1071 17.41 64.04 36.34
C SER A 1071 18.89 64.24 36.05
N GLY A 1072 19.33 63.82 34.87
CA GLY A 1072 20.64 64.18 34.36
C GLY A 1072 20.67 65.69 34.13
N ILE A 1073 21.63 66.36 34.77
CA ILE A 1073 22.32 67.47 34.14
C ILE A 1073 23.13 66.87 32.99
#